data_AF-A0A920AFF6-F1
#
_entry.id   AF-A0A920AFF6-F1
#
_cell.length_a   1.000
_cell.length_b   1.000
_cell.length_c   1.000
_cell.angle_alpha   90.00
_cell.angle_beta   90.00
_cell.angle_gamma   90.00
#
_symmetry.space_group_name_H-M   'P 1'
#
loop_
_entity.id
_entity.type
_entity.pdbx_description
1 polymer ?
#
loop_
_entity_poly.entity_id
_entity_poly.type
_entity_poly.pdbx_seq_one_letter_code
_entity_poly.pdbx_strand_id
1 'polypeptide(L)'
;MKTKITLLFFLMINLALFAQGDITVTDNVGSGDVYWTANNTYHLDGSVFVNAGTTLYIEAGTVIKGMSGVGEESSYLCVARDGKIMAEGTSEAPIIFTFEADPLDGSTPVTTRGQWGGLIILGNASLNSTPGESAVEGIPTEETRGLYGGTDDEDNSGVISYVSIRHGGTEIGAGNEINGFTLGGVGSGTTINNVEVIGNADDGIEFFGGTVSVQNAFVSACGDDSYDYDEGWRGQLNSNWVAVASSDDGDRGGEHDGGTDPETAQPYALPTIDNAIFIGRGSDAGKRALTFRDNAGGHYMNSIFFNYAKGVDIEDLAEGEDSYSRFLNGDLTFTNNVVDCGSDVFVTSEGEDLSEYFNENGNTTSSNHGMTWSETQVDMAGHADWASWTLAMTSGWVSPGEAVQGDITVTDNVGSGDVYWTANNTYHLDGSVFVNAGTTLYIEAGTVIKGMSGVGEESSYLCVARDGKIMAEGTSEAPIIFTFEADPLDGSTPVTTRGQWGGLIILGNASLNSTPGESAVEGIPTEETRGLYGGTDDEDNSGVISYVSIRHGGTEIGAGNEINGFTLGGVGSGTTINNVEVIGNADDGIEFFGGTVSVQNAFVSACGDDSYDYDEGWRGQLNSNWVAVASSDDGDRGGEHDGGTDPETAQPYALPTIDNAIFIGRGSDAGKRALTFRDNAGGHYMNSIFFNYAKGVDIEDLAEGEDSYSRFLNGDLTFTNNVVDCGSDVFVTSEGEDLSEYFNENGNTTSSNHGMTWSETQVDMAGHADWASWTLAMTSGWVIQGELIDINEVTKVNFDIYPNPIVDDYFNISFDKSTSGVYKIFNSLGQLISSDTFEGKDIIVSDISLSGLYYLQIYSEDSKPHTKLLVKK
;
A
#
# COMPACT_ATOMS: atom_id res chain seq x y z
N MET A 1 49.11 -30.08 3.20
CA MET A 1 49.19 -29.35 1.90
C MET A 1 47.78 -29.37 1.32
N LYS A 2 47.06 -28.28 1.09
CA LYS A 2 47.29 -26.85 1.22
C LYS A 2 46.08 -26.26 1.96
N THR A 3 46.35 -25.47 2.98
CA THR A 3 45.40 -24.68 3.76
C THR A 3 44.90 -23.53 2.88
N LYS A 4 43.57 -23.37 2.72
CA LYS A 4 42.99 -22.12 2.22
C LYS A 4 42.43 -21.36 3.43
N ILE A 5 43.08 -20.22 3.69
CA ILE A 5 42.74 -19.23 4.70
C ILE A 5 41.65 -18.36 4.07
N THR A 6 40.45 -18.35 4.67
CA THR A 6 39.43 -17.36 4.37
C THR A 6 39.73 -16.14 5.22
N LEU A 7 40.05 -15.02 4.57
CA LEU A 7 40.38 -13.76 5.20
C LEU A 7 39.07 -13.06 5.58
N LEU A 8 38.64 -13.19 6.84
CA LEU A 8 37.54 -12.40 7.40
C LEU A 8 38.06 -10.98 7.63
N PHE A 9 37.55 -10.00 6.89
CA PHE A 9 37.85 -8.60 7.11
C PHE A 9 37.03 -8.12 8.33
N PHE A 10 37.57 -8.31 9.53
CA PHE A 10 37.04 -7.65 10.73
C PHE A 10 37.46 -6.17 10.65
N LEU A 11 36.51 -5.29 10.32
CA LEU A 11 36.69 -3.86 10.52
C LEU A 11 36.69 -3.61 12.04
N MET A 12 37.86 -3.67 12.67
CA MET A 12 38.04 -3.13 14.02
C MET A 12 37.86 -1.62 13.93
N ILE A 13 36.64 -1.14 14.23
CA ILE A 13 36.42 0.25 14.61
C ILE A 13 37.22 0.48 15.89
N ASN A 14 38.30 1.24 15.79
CA ASN A 14 38.94 1.82 16.96
C ASN A 14 37.90 2.75 17.62
N LEU A 15 37.28 2.30 18.71
CA LEU A 15 36.63 3.20 19.66
C LEU A 15 37.71 4.07 20.30
N ALA A 16 38.04 5.17 19.63
CA ALA A 16 38.55 6.33 20.33
C ALA A 16 37.38 6.88 21.13
N LEU A 17 37.44 6.75 22.47
CA LEU A 17 36.65 7.58 23.37
C LEU A 17 37.04 9.04 23.10
N PHE A 18 36.31 9.70 22.20
CA PHE A 18 36.33 11.16 22.13
C PHE A 18 35.57 11.67 23.36
N ALA A 19 36.19 12.58 24.10
CA ALA A 19 35.52 13.23 25.22
C ALA A 19 34.33 14.03 24.69
N GLN A 20 33.18 13.94 25.37
CA GLN A 20 32.02 14.77 25.08
C GLN A 20 32.40 16.24 25.28
N GLY A 21 32.29 17.05 24.24
CA GLY A 21 32.53 18.49 24.32
C GLY A 21 31.25 19.26 24.60
N ASP A 22 31.24 20.13 25.61
CA ASP A 22 30.19 21.14 25.78
C ASP A 22 30.53 22.36 24.90
N ILE A 23 29.66 22.66 23.94
CA ILE A 23 29.82 23.77 23.00
C ILE A 23 28.73 24.80 23.24
N THR A 24 29.10 25.97 23.75
CA THR A 24 28.18 27.12 23.81
C THR A 24 28.06 27.77 22.44
N VAL A 25 26.84 27.89 21.95
CA VAL A 25 26.47 28.56 20.70
C VAL A 25 25.80 29.88 21.07
N THR A 26 26.41 30.97 20.65
CA THR A 26 25.87 32.34 20.78
C THR A 26 25.42 32.79 19.39
N ASP A 27 24.63 33.88 19.29
CA ASP A 27 24.00 34.36 18.04
C ASP A 27 24.84 34.09 16.77
N ASN A 28 24.16 33.53 15.77
CA ASN A 28 24.67 32.98 14.52
C ASN A 28 25.43 31.64 14.63
N VAL A 29 24.83 30.55 14.14
CA VAL A 29 25.48 29.22 14.09
C VAL A 29 26.70 29.15 13.17
N GLY A 30 26.88 30.11 12.25
CA GLY A 30 28.00 30.18 11.31
C GLY A 30 27.58 30.59 9.89
N SER A 31 28.44 30.30 8.91
CA SER A 31 28.19 30.60 7.49
C SER A 31 28.54 29.41 6.60
N GLY A 32 27.71 29.11 5.59
CA GLY A 32 27.88 27.94 4.73
C GLY A 32 27.44 26.66 5.45
N ASP A 33 28.17 25.57 5.26
CA ASP A 33 27.84 24.29 5.91
C ASP A 33 28.40 24.25 7.34
N VAL A 34 27.53 24.06 8.32
CA VAL A 34 27.84 23.92 9.75
C VAL A 34 27.42 22.53 10.20
N TYR A 35 28.28 21.85 10.98
CA TYR A 35 28.04 20.47 11.41
C TYR A 35 28.01 20.39 12.94
N TRP A 36 26.88 19.90 13.47
CA TRP A 36 26.73 19.50 14.86
C TRP A 36 26.76 17.98 14.96
N THR A 37 27.58 17.47 15.89
CA THR A 37 27.93 16.05 15.97
C THR A 37 27.55 15.44 17.31
N ALA A 38 27.20 14.16 17.32
CA ALA A 38 26.65 13.47 18.49
C ALA A 38 27.65 13.27 19.63
N ASN A 39 28.94 13.52 19.38
CA ASN A 39 29.98 13.53 20.42
C ASN A 39 30.06 14.87 21.17
N ASN A 40 29.20 15.85 20.88
CA ASN A 40 29.13 17.12 21.61
C ASN A 40 27.71 17.34 22.15
N THR A 41 27.62 18.15 23.21
CA THR A 41 26.38 18.78 23.65
C THR A 41 26.44 20.25 23.28
N TYR A 42 25.44 20.74 22.57
CA TYR A 42 25.35 22.14 22.15
C TYR A 42 24.45 22.91 23.11
N HIS A 43 24.92 24.04 23.62
CA HIS A 43 24.17 24.89 24.55
C HIS A 43 23.85 26.22 23.86
N LEU A 44 22.57 26.49 23.61
CA LEU A 44 22.08 27.74 23.03
C LEU A 44 22.07 28.80 24.13
N ASP A 45 22.83 29.88 23.95
CA ASP A 45 22.93 31.02 24.87
C ASP A 45 22.19 32.22 24.26
N GLY A 46 20.92 32.37 24.62
CA GLY A 46 19.99 33.36 24.05
C GLY A 46 19.49 32.97 22.66
N SER A 47 19.14 33.98 21.86
CA SER A 47 18.59 33.81 20.51
C SER A 47 19.67 33.33 19.52
N VAL A 48 19.56 32.10 19.03
CA VAL A 48 20.51 31.52 18.07
C VAL A 48 19.85 31.37 16.70
N PHE A 49 20.46 31.99 15.68
CA PHE A 49 19.96 31.96 14.31
C PHE A 49 20.79 31.10 13.35
N VAL A 50 20.12 30.29 12.53
CA VAL A 50 20.64 29.79 11.26
C VAL A 50 20.29 30.81 10.18
N ASN A 51 21.28 31.58 9.76
CA ASN A 51 21.08 32.71 8.85
C ASN A 51 20.93 32.28 7.39
N ALA A 52 20.41 33.19 6.57
CA ALA A 52 20.35 33.06 5.11
C ALA A 52 21.68 32.57 4.51
N GLY A 53 21.61 31.50 3.71
CA GLY A 53 22.77 30.87 3.05
C GLY A 53 23.58 29.93 3.95
N THR A 54 23.16 29.67 5.18
CA THR A 54 23.75 28.68 6.09
C THR A 54 22.92 27.40 6.08
N THR A 55 23.58 26.24 5.99
CA THR A 55 22.95 24.92 6.20
C THR A 55 23.54 24.29 7.45
N LEU A 56 22.69 24.04 8.45
CA LEU A 56 23.03 23.38 9.69
C LEU A 56 22.73 21.88 9.58
N TYR A 57 23.76 21.05 9.57
CA TYR A 57 23.67 19.59 9.64
C TYR A 57 23.78 19.13 11.09
N ILE A 58 22.83 18.31 11.55
CA ILE A 58 22.81 17.76 12.91
C ILE A 58 22.83 16.24 12.82
N GLU A 59 23.89 15.63 13.35
CA GLU A 59 24.06 14.17 13.38
C GLU A 59 23.03 13.50 14.32
N ALA A 60 22.54 12.32 13.93
CA ALA A 60 21.67 11.50 14.78
C ALA A 60 22.25 11.30 16.20
N GLY A 61 21.41 11.42 17.23
CA GLY A 61 21.82 11.32 18.63
C GLY A 61 22.43 12.59 19.22
N THR A 62 22.50 13.69 18.47
CA THR A 62 22.99 14.98 19.00
C THR A 62 22.03 15.56 20.03
N VAL A 63 22.58 16.15 21.11
CA VAL A 63 21.83 16.84 22.16
C VAL A 63 22.07 18.34 22.08
N ILE A 64 20.99 19.10 22.06
CA ILE A 64 20.95 20.56 22.04
C ILE A 64 20.15 21.04 23.25
N LYS A 65 20.70 22.02 23.98
CA LYS A 65 20.18 22.50 25.24
C LYS A 65 20.00 24.02 25.23
N GLY A 66 18.80 24.53 25.48
CA GLY A 66 18.57 25.94 25.76
C GLY A 66 19.08 26.32 27.15
N MET A 67 19.94 27.33 27.25
CA MET A 67 20.34 27.93 28.52
C MET A 67 19.18 28.73 29.13
N SER A 68 19.16 28.82 30.46
CA SER A 68 18.09 29.54 31.18
C SER A 68 18.06 31.02 30.80
N GLY A 69 16.88 31.50 30.42
CA GLY A 69 16.57 32.89 30.08
C GLY A 69 15.09 33.18 30.32
N VAL A 70 14.72 34.47 30.33
CA VAL A 70 13.32 34.93 30.41
C VAL A 70 13.17 36.16 29.53
N GLY A 71 11.99 36.40 28.98
CA GLY A 71 11.78 37.54 28.08
C GLY A 71 12.65 37.44 26.83
N GLU A 72 13.21 38.58 26.40
CA GLU A 72 14.13 38.68 25.25
C GLU A 72 15.44 37.87 25.43
N GLU A 73 15.75 37.41 26.65
CA GLU A 73 16.95 36.62 26.95
C GLU A 73 16.69 35.10 26.87
N SER A 74 15.47 34.68 26.51
CA SER A 74 15.11 33.26 26.33
C SER A 74 15.95 32.61 25.23
N SER A 75 16.42 31.39 25.48
CA SER A 75 17.22 30.65 24.50
C SER A 75 16.35 29.86 23.54
N TYR A 76 16.57 30.01 22.24
CA TYR A 76 15.87 29.28 21.18
C TYR A 76 16.76 29.11 19.94
N LEU A 77 16.38 28.18 19.06
CA LEU A 77 17.00 28.04 17.73
C LEU A 77 15.98 28.47 16.67
N CYS A 78 16.34 29.48 15.88
CA CYS A 78 15.55 29.95 14.75
C CYS A 78 16.29 29.74 13.43
N VAL A 79 15.69 28.99 12.51
CA VAL A 79 16.12 28.91 11.11
C VAL A 79 15.43 30.03 10.36
N ALA A 80 16.15 31.11 10.08
CA ALA A 80 15.62 32.27 9.36
C ALA A 80 15.43 31.94 7.87
N ARG A 81 14.65 32.75 7.15
CA ARG A 81 14.48 32.65 5.69
C ARG A 81 15.82 32.46 4.97
N ASP A 82 15.81 31.59 3.96
CA ASP A 82 16.96 31.16 3.18
C ASP A 82 18.07 30.40 3.95
N GLY A 83 17.87 30.13 5.25
CA GLY A 83 18.65 29.18 6.04
C GLY A 83 18.09 27.76 5.89
N LYS A 84 18.89 26.74 6.22
CA LYS A 84 18.46 25.34 6.20
C LYS A 84 18.90 24.55 7.43
N ILE A 85 18.07 23.59 7.84
CA ILE A 85 18.39 22.59 8.85
C ILE A 85 18.29 21.19 8.26
N MET A 86 19.28 20.35 8.51
CA MET A 86 19.34 18.94 8.12
C MET A 86 19.52 18.12 9.41
N ALA A 87 18.40 17.88 10.10
CA ALA A 87 18.34 17.16 11.36
C ALA A 87 17.72 15.78 11.11
N GLU A 88 18.57 14.79 10.85
CA GLU A 88 18.17 13.44 10.45
C GLU A 88 18.59 12.42 11.53
N GLY A 89 17.78 12.30 12.58
CA GLY A 89 17.92 11.28 13.63
C GLY A 89 17.43 9.90 13.18
N THR A 90 17.46 8.93 14.11
CA THR A 90 16.79 7.63 13.96
C THR A 90 15.97 7.29 15.20
N SER A 91 15.10 6.27 15.12
CA SER A 91 14.35 5.76 16.28
C SER A 91 15.25 5.34 17.45
N GLU A 92 16.47 4.87 17.17
CA GLU A 92 17.44 4.45 18.18
C GLU A 92 18.35 5.58 18.65
N ALA A 93 18.46 6.66 17.86
CA ALA A 93 19.32 7.80 18.11
C ALA A 93 18.63 9.12 17.68
N PRO A 94 17.54 9.51 18.36
CA PRO A 94 16.84 10.75 18.03
C PRO A 94 17.71 11.96 18.35
N ILE A 95 17.51 13.05 17.62
CA ILE A 95 18.10 14.36 17.96
C ILE A 95 17.22 14.98 19.05
N ILE A 96 17.82 15.45 20.15
CA ILE A 96 17.09 15.95 21.31
C ILE A 96 17.36 17.44 21.51
N PHE A 97 16.31 18.24 21.46
CA PHE A 97 16.27 19.63 21.92
C PHE A 97 15.58 19.70 23.29
N THR A 98 16.26 20.26 24.30
CA THR A 98 15.73 20.38 25.68
C THR A 98 16.34 21.59 26.40
N PHE A 99 16.16 21.71 27.70
CA PHE A 99 16.78 22.75 28.54
C PHE A 99 18.08 22.28 29.22
N GLU A 100 18.92 23.24 29.64
CA GLU A 100 20.26 22.99 30.18
C GLU A 100 20.27 21.96 31.33
N ALA A 101 19.31 22.08 32.25
CA ALA A 101 19.25 21.28 33.46
C ALA A 101 18.59 19.90 33.29
N ASP A 102 18.10 19.54 32.10
CA ASP A 102 17.55 18.20 31.83
C ASP A 102 18.65 17.12 31.92
N PRO A 103 18.59 16.16 32.86
CA PRO A 103 19.58 15.09 32.99
C PRO A 103 19.53 14.05 31.85
N LEU A 104 18.48 14.02 31.01
CA LEU A 104 18.29 13.06 29.92
C LEU A 104 18.24 11.58 30.34
N ASP A 105 18.00 11.32 31.63
CA ASP A 105 17.87 9.96 32.19
C ASP A 105 16.41 9.56 32.42
N GLY A 106 15.46 10.34 31.88
CA GLY A 106 14.02 10.14 32.05
C GLY A 106 13.47 10.58 33.42
N SER A 107 14.29 11.19 34.28
CA SER A 107 13.83 11.66 35.60
C SER A 107 13.09 13.01 35.56
N THR A 108 13.23 13.77 34.48
CA THR A 108 12.45 14.99 34.23
C THR A 108 10.99 14.60 33.96
N PRO A 109 10.02 15.10 34.74
CA PRO A 109 8.61 14.86 34.46
C PRO A 109 8.23 15.39 33.08
N VAL A 110 7.44 14.61 32.33
CA VAL A 110 6.90 14.99 31.01
C VAL A 110 6.06 16.27 31.04
N THR A 111 5.51 16.64 32.20
CA THR A 111 4.75 17.88 32.44
C THR A 111 5.62 19.08 32.82
N THR A 112 6.95 18.98 32.71
CA THR A 112 7.85 20.13 32.87
C THR A 112 7.72 21.03 31.65
N ARG A 113 7.44 22.32 31.86
CA ARG A 113 7.13 23.30 30.80
C ARG A 113 7.91 24.59 30.94
N GLY A 114 8.08 25.32 29.84
CA GLY A 114 8.55 26.71 29.80
C GLY A 114 10.01 26.91 30.19
N GLN A 115 10.87 25.91 29.97
CA GLN A 115 12.27 25.94 30.42
C GLN A 115 13.23 26.58 29.40
N TRP A 116 12.81 26.70 28.14
CA TRP A 116 13.50 27.41 27.05
C TRP A 116 12.47 27.79 25.97
N GLY A 117 12.89 28.48 24.90
CA GLY A 117 11.97 28.99 23.87
C GLY A 117 11.37 27.87 23.01
N GLY A 118 12.17 27.23 22.16
CA GLY A 118 11.69 26.20 21.24
C GLY A 118 12.52 26.14 19.95
N LEU A 119 12.01 25.41 18.95
CA LEU A 119 12.56 25.35 17.60
C LEU A 119 11.65 26.10 16.64
N ILE A 120 12.21 27.04 15.88
CA ILE A 120 11.47 27.90 14.95
C ILE A 120 12.04 27.75 13.54
N ILE A 121 11.20 27.49 12.55
CA ILE A 121 11.57 27.42 11.13
C ILE A 121 10.78 28.46 10.35
N LEU A 122 11.49 29.36 9.67
CA LEU A 122 10.91 30.46 8.90
C LEU A 122 11.26 30.31 7.42
N GLY A 123 10.24 30.19 6.57
CA GLY A 123 10.37 30.00 5.12
C GLY A 123 9.83 31.16 4.28
N ASN A 124 9.87 30.95 2.97
CA ASN A 124 9.48 31.91 1.93
C ASN A 124 8.10 31.61 1.29
N ALA A 125 7.33 30.64 1.80
CA ALA A 125 6.02 30.29 1.29
C ALA A 125 4.97 31.36 1.60
N SER A 126 3.88 31.33 0.84
CA SER A 126 2.83 32.35 0.95
C SER A 126 1.91 32.13 2.15
N LEU A 127 1.52 33.25 2.74
CA LEU A 127 0.53 33.40 3.81
C LEU A 127 -0.50 34.45 3.40
N ASN A 128 -1.59 34.58 4.15
CA ASN A 128 -2.67 35.52 3.82
C ASN A 128 -2.61 36.87 4.55
N SER A 129 -1.65 37.09 5.45
CA SER A 129 -1.41 38.40 6.09
C SER A 129 -0.81 39.42 5.11
N THR A 130 -1.17 40.70 5.26
CA THR A 130 -0.66 41.80 4.41
C THR A 130 0.60 42.42 5.02
N PRO A 131 1.73 42.55 4.30
CA PRO A 131 1.88 42.56 2.83
C PRO A 131 2.42 41.24 2.21
N GLY A 132 2.15 40.08 2.81
CA GLY A 132 2.67 38.77 2.40
C GLY A 132 3.93 38.34 3.16
N GLU A 133 4.25 39.03 4.25
CA GLU A 133 5.28 38.68 5.22
C GLU A 133 4.82 39.12 6.63
N SER A 134 5.22 38.37 7.65
CA SER A 134 4.88 38.62 9.05
C SER A 134 6.10 38.37 9.95
N ALA A 135 6.04 38.87 11.19
CA ALA A 135 7.05 38.60 12.21
C ALA A 135 6.54 37.50 13.12
N VAL A 136 7.34 36.46 13.33
CA VAL A 136 6.95 35.38 14.24
C VAL A 136 6.86 35.91 15.66
N GLU A 137 5.85 35.46 16.38
CA GLU A 137 5.69 35.78 17.79
C GLU A 137 6.87 35.32 18.64
N GLY A 138 7.01 35.91 19.82
CA GLY A 138 8.16 35.73 20.71
C GLY A 138 9.49 36.35 20.23
N ILE A 139 9.62 36.73 18.95
CA ILE A 139 10.81 37.44 18.44
C ILE A 139 10.53 38.95 18.32
N PRO A 140 11.41 39.84 18.85
CA PRO A 140 11.24 41.28 18.68
C PRO A 140 11.08 41.69 17.22
N THR A 141 10.07 42.51 16.89
CA THR A 141 9.75 42.90 15.50
C THR A 141 10.89 43.65 14.77
N GLU A 142 11.82 44.25 15.51
CA GLU A 142 13.03 44.87 14.97
C GLU A 142 14.12 43.86 14.58
N GLU A 143 14.03 42.61 15.05
CA GLU A 143 14.89 41.50 14.64
C GLU A 143 14.38 40.92 13.32
N THR A 144 14.87 41.49 12.22
CA THR A 144 14.43 41.14 10.86
C THR A 144 14.64 39.67 10.47
N ARG A 145 15.46 38.91 11.20
CA ARG A 145 15.63 37.47 10.98
C ARG A 145 14.44 36.65 11.46
N GLY A 146 13.56 37.22 12.29
CA GLY A 146 12.28 36.64 12.69
C GLY A 146 11.13 36.84 11.69
N LEU A 147 11.41 37.39 10.50
CA LEU A 147 10.41 37.54 9.45
C LEU A 147 10.27 36.25 8.62
N TYR A 148 9.03 35.81 8.40
CA TYR A 148 8.68 34.72 7.50
C TYR A 148 7.73 35.19 6.39
N GLY A 149 7.52 34.30 5.42
CA GLY A 149 6.60 34.55 4.33
C GLY A 149 7.25 34.97 3.03
N GLY A 150 6.47 34.87 1.96
CA GLY A 150 6.87 35.25 0.63
C GLY A 150 5.90 34.75 -0.43
N THR A 151 6.44 34.26 -1.53
CA THR A 151 5.65 33.79 -2.68
C THR A 151 6.14 32.44 -3.22
N ASP A 152 7.01 31.75 -2.49
CA ASP A 152 7.62 30.48 -2.91
C ASP A 152 7.04 29.33 -2.10
N ASP A 153 5.87 28.85 -2.50
CA ASP A 153 5.21 27.72 -1.85
C ASP A 153 6.03 26.41 -1.92
N GLU A 154 7.03 26.33 -2.80
CA GLU A 154 7.94 25.18 -2.88
C GLU A 154 9.27 25.42 -2.13
N ASP A 155 9.34 26.47 -1.30
CA ASP A 155 10.52 26.76 -0.47
C ASP A 155 10.94 25.53 0.35
N ASN A 156 12.25 25.41 0.55
CA ASN A 156 12.86 24.25 1.20
C ASN A 156 13.80 24.70 2.31
N SER A 157 13.30 24.63 3.54
CA SER A 157 14.02 24.92 4.78
C SER A 157 14.82 23.71 5.31
N GLY A 158 14.76 22.56 4.63
CA GLY A 158 15.57 21.38 4.89
C GLY A 158 14.78 20.14 5.31
N VAL A 159 15.36 19.35 6.22
CA VAL A 159 14.83 18.05 6.68
C VAL A 159 14.87 17.96 8.20
N ILE A 160 13.75 17.55 8.80
CA ILE A 160 13.62 17.25 10.23
C ILE A 160 13.03 15.85 10.33
N SER A 161 13.83 14.90 10.83
CA SER A 161 13.41 13.52 11.04
C SER A 161 13.92 12.93 12.36
N TYR A 162 13.04 12.26 13.11
CA TYR A 162 13.34 11.71 14.45
C TYR A 162 13.94 12.76 15.39
N VAL A 163 13.21 13.85 15.54
CA VAL A 163 13.58 15.00 16.38
C VAL A 163 12.61 15.10 17.56
N SER A 164 13.18 15.17 18.76
CA SER A 164 12.46 15.26 20.03
C SER A 164 12.68 16.64 20.65
N ILE A 165 11.62 17.43 20.75
CA ILE A 165 11.64 18.80 21.26
C ILE A 165 10.92 18.81 22.60
N ARG A 166 11.62 19.18 23.67
CA ARG A 166 11.14 18.96 25.05
C ARG A 166 11.16 20.22 25.87
N HIS A 167 10.12 20.44 26.67
CA HIS A 167 10.09 21.39 27.77
C HIS A 167 10.27 22.87 27.35
N GLY A 168 9.84 23.21 26.13
CA GLY A 168 9.86 24.57 25.57
C GLY A 168 8.74 25.48 26.11
N GLY A 169 8.49 26.62 25.48
CA GLY A 169 7.32 27.46 25.83
C GLY A 169 7.60 28.61 26.77
N THR A 170 8.82 29.13 26.87
CA THR A 170 9.06 30.24 27.82
C THR A 170 8.27 31.50 27.44
N GLU A 171 7.50 32.05 28.39
CA GLU A 171 6.81 33.35 28.26
C GLU A 171 7.80 34.49 28.05
N ILE A 172 7.66 35.21 26.93
CA ILE A 172 8.53 36.33 26.54
C ILE A 172 7.91 37.68 26.90
N GLY A 173 6.59 37.76 26.85
CA GLY A 173 5.78 38.87 27.37
C GLY A 173 4.40 38.35 27.76
N ALA A 174 3.57 39.19 28.38
CA ALA A 174 2.23 38.78 28.76
C ALA A 174 1.38 38.49 27.51
N GLY A 175 1.06 37.21 27.26
CA GLY A 175 0.38 36.73 26.05
C GLY A 175 1.25 36.86 24.80
N ASN A 176 2.54 36.55 24.92
CA ASN A 176 3.51 36.47 23.85
C ASN A 176 4.57 35.43 24.25
N GLU A 177 4.32 34.19 23.86
CA GLU A 177 5.08 33.00 24.17
C GLU A 177 5.82 32.52 22.89
N ILE A 178 6.65 31.47 22.98
CA ILE A 178 7.22 30.79 21.81
C ILE A 178 6.72 29.35 21.87
N ASN A 179 6.22 28.82 20.75
CA ASN A 179 5.70 27.45 20.71
C ASN A 179 6.81 26.40 20.73
N GLY A 180 6.44 25.14 20.98
CA GLY A 180 7.40 24.05 21.03
C GLY A 180 8.11 23.90 19.69
N PHE A 181 7.32 23.83 18.63
CA PHE A 181 7.80 23.81 17.25
C PHE A 181 6.98 24.73 16.34
N THR A 182 7.58 25.86 15.98
CA THR A 182 6.93 26.90 15.17
C THR A 182 7.33 26.80 13.71
N LEU A 183 6.36 26.83 12.80
CA LEU A 183 6.52 26.73 11.35
C LEU A 183 5.89 27.94 10.65
N GLY A 184 6.69 28.99 10.41
CA GLY A 184 6.23 30.20 9.72
C GLY A 184 6.57 30.21 8.24
N GLY A 185 5.57 30.23 7.36
CA GLY A 185 5.74 30.35 5.91
C GLY A 185 6.63 29.27 5.31
N VAL A 186 6.61 28.05 5.85
CA VAL A 186 7.48 26.95 5.40
C VAL A 186 6.87 26.28 4.16
N GLY A 187 7.68 26.08 3.11
CA GLY A 187 7.23 25.53 1.83
C GLY A 187 7.19 24.00 1.79
N SER A 188 6.47 23.46 0.80
CA SER A 188 6.28 22.02 0.53
C SER A 188 7.56 21.31 0.09
N GLY A 189 8.61 22.06 -0.26
CA GLY A 189 9.95 21.52 -0.49
C GLY A 189 10.64 21.01 0.79
N THR A 190 10.11 21.34 1.97
CA THR A 190 10.65 20.94 3.29
C THR A 190 10.08 19.59 3.73
N THR A 191 10.90 18.72 4.31
CA THR A 191 10.46 17.41 4.84
C THR A 191 10.46 17.40 6.36
N ILE A 192 9.31 17.12 6.96
CA ILE A 192 9.16 16.95 8.41
C ILE A 192 8.45 15.62 8.67
N ASN A 193 9.13 14.70 9.32
CA ASN A 193 8.61 13.35 9.60
C ASN A 193 9.12 12.83 10.95
N ASN A 194 8.31 12.14 11.75
CA ASN A 194 8.75 11.62 13.06
C ASN A 194 9.28 12.74 13.98
N VAL A 195 8.39 13.63 14.39
CA VAL A 195 8.71 14.71 15.34
C VAL A 195 7.92 14.54 16.63
N GLU A 196 8.56 14.85 17.75
CA GLU A 196 7.92 14.88 19.07
C GLU A 196 8.02 16.29 19.65
N VAL A 197 6.92 16.77 20.24
CA VAL A 197 6.92 17.94 21.14
C VAL A 197 6.32 17.52 22.47
N ILE A 198 7.06 17.72 23.57
CA ILE A 198 6.61 17.29 24.90
C ILE A 198 6.80 18.38 25.94
N GLY A 199 5.76 18.64 26.74
CA GLY A 199 5.84 19.59 27.83
C GLY A 199 6.10 21.01 27.35
N ASN A 200 5.50 21.46 26.24
CA ASN A 200 5.54 22.88 25.90
C ASN A 200 4.63 23.66 26.86
N ALA A 201 4.99 24.90 27.23
CA ALA A 201 4.08 25.71 28.06
C ALA A 201 2.90 26.28 27.28
N ASP A 202 3.13 26.51 25.99
CA ASP A 202 2.17 27.00 25.01
C ASP A 202 1.83 25.86 24.03
N ASP A 203 1.58 26.18 22.76
CA ASP A 203 1.24 25.19 21.75
C ASP A 203 2.35 24.19 21.46
N GLY A 204 1.94 22.97 21.11
CA GLY A 204 2.86 21.92 20.69
C GLY A 204 3.53 22.24 19.36
N ILE A 205 2.75 22.18 18.28
CA ILE A 205 3.17 22.54 16.93
C ILE A 205 2.22 23.59 16.39
N GLU A 206 2.77 24.69 15.90
CA GLU A 206 1.96 25.77 15.31
C GLU A 206 2.47 26.15 13.93
N PHE A 207 1.51 26.36 13.01
CA PHE A 207 1.75 26.75 11.63
C PHE A 207 1.25 28.17 11.37
N PHE A 208 2.14 29.04 10.89
CA PHE A 208 1.76 30.36 10.39
C PHE A 208 1.92 30.41 8.87
N GLY A 209 0.84 30.15 8.14
CA GLY A 209 0.84 30.12 6.69
C GLY A 209 1.78 29.06 6.08
N GLY A 210 2.00 29.15 4.77
CA GLY A 210 2.84 28.19 4.03
C GLY A 210 2.13 26.90 3.62
N THR A 211 2.91 25.90 3.20
CA THR A 211 2.44 24.68 2.51
C THR A 211 3.16 23.41 2.96
N VAL A 212 4.06 23.50 3.94
CA VAL A 212 4.74 22.32 4.52
C VAL A 212 3.71 21.33 5.08
N SER A 213 3.98 20.04 4.92
CA SER A 213 3.20 18.97 5.55
C SER A 213 4.06 18.23 6.57
N VAL A 214 3.43 17.73 7.63
CA VAL A 214 4.09 16.98 8.71
C VAL A 214 3.50 15.59 8.80
N GLN A 215 4.36 14.57 8.74
CA GLN A 215 3.97 13.17 8.96
C GLN A 215 4.50 12.67 10.30
N ASN A 216 3.75 11.81 10.99
CA ASN A 216 4.19 11.17 12.23
C ASN A 216 4.61 12.20 13.30
N ALA A 217 3.66 13.02 13.75
CA ALA A 217 3.87 14.03 14.79
C ALA A 217 3.27 13.55 16.11
N PHE A 218 4.02 13.71 17.21
CA PHE A 218 3.57 13.35 18.55
C PHE A 218 3.70 14.53 19.51
N VAL A 219 2.56 15.12 19.88
CA VAL A 219 2.48 16.23 20.83
C VAL A 219 1.95 15.72 22.15
N SER A 220 2.57 16.12 23.27
CA SER A 220 2.17 15.59 24.56
C SER A 220 2.42 16.53 25.73
N ALA A 221 1.50 16.53 26.70
CA ALA A 221 1.60 17.33 27.92
C ALA A 221 1.89 18.83 27.68
N CYS A 222 1.41 19.42 26.59
CA CYS A 222 1.49 20.86 26.37
C CYS A 222 0.56 21.61 27.32
N GLY A 223 0.85 22.90 27.56
CA GLY A 223 0.08 23.74 28.47
C GLY A 223 -1.15 24.35 27.81
N ASP A 224 -1.07 24.64 26.51
CA ASP A 224 -2.15 25.17 25.70
C ASP A 224 -2.65 24.14 24.65
N ASP A 225 -2.86 24.53 23.40
CA ASP A 225 -3.38 23.68 22.33
C ASP A 225 -2.28 22.74 21.80
N SER A 226 -2.66 21.56 21.30
CA SER A 226 -1.64 20.60 20.82
C SER A 226 -1.14 20.95 19.41
N TYR A 227 -2.08 21.27 18.52
CA TYR A 227 -1.82 21.67 17.14
C TYR A 227 -2.60 22.92 16.81
N ASP A 228 -1.92 23.95 16.32
CA ASP A 228 -2.56 25.20 15.88
C ASP A 228 -2.13 25.56 14.45
N TYR A 229 -3.04 26.14 13.66
CA TYR A 229 -2.66 26.81 12.43
C TYR A 229 -3.42 28.13 12.23
N ASP A 230 -2.71 29.07 11.61
CA ASP A 230 -3.23 30.37 11.18
C ASP A 230 -2.62 30.78 9.82
N GLU A 231 -2.95 31.97 9.37
CA GLU A 231 -2.43 32.73 8.24
C GLU A 231 -2.51 31.98 6.90
N GLY A 232 -3.54 31.14 6.77
CA GLY A 232 -3.86 30.46 5.54
C GLY A 232 -2.98 29.26 5.25
N TRP A 233 -2.51 28.50 6.24
CA TRP A 233 -1.69 27.29 6.01
C TRP A 233 -2.41 26.21 5.18
N ARG A 234 -1.67 25.52 4.30
CA ARG A 234 -2.24 24.60 3.27
C ARG A 234 -1.48 23.28 3.10
N GLY A 235 -0.91 22.71 4.16
CA GLY A 235 -0.28 21.39 4.08
C GLY A 235 -1.25 20.29 3.61
N GLN A 236 -0.87 19.45 2.65
CA GLN A 236 -1.76 18.45 2.03
C GLN A 236 -1.43 17.00 2.37
N LEU A 237 -0.23 16.72 2.89
CA LEU A 237 0.25 15.36 3.17
C LEU A 237 0.50 15.17 4.67
N ASN A 238 -0.44 15.62 5.51
CA ASN A 238 -0.33 15.44 6.96
C ASN A 238 -0.96 14.11 7.35
N SER A 239 -0.21 13.27 8.05
CA SER A 239 -0.72 11.98 8.53
C SER A 239 -0.15 11.59 9.88
N ASN A 240 -0.90 10.79 10.65
CA ASN A 240 -0.46 10.21 11.92
C ASN A 240 -0.08 11.28 12.97
N TRP A 241 -1.00 12.22 13.23
CA TRP A 241 -0.82 13.23 14.27
C TRP A 241 -1.37 12.74 15.59
N VAL A 242 -0.57 12.69 16.64
CA VAL A 242 -1.00 12.28 17.97
C VAL A 242 -0.92 13.46 18.92
N ALA A 243 -1.95 13.65 19.73
CA ALA A 243 -1.97 14.58 20.87
C ALA A 243 -2.38 13.82 22.13
N VAL A 244 -1.62 13.97 23.22
CA VAL A 244 -1.99 13.41 24.53
C VAL A 244 -1.88 14.47 25.62
N ALA A 245 -3.02 14.93 26.13
CA ALA A 245 -3.08 15.88 27.23
C ALA A 245 -2.73 15.22 28.58
N SER A 246 -2.00 15.95 29.43
CA SER A 246 -1.74 15.53 30.80
C SER A 246 -2.90 15.92 31.72
N SER A 247 -2.97 15.33 32.92
CA SER A 247 -4.08 15.59 33.84
C SER A 247 -4.07 16.99 34.47
N ASP A 248 -2.91 17.64 34.53
CA ASP A 248 -2.70 18.93 35.18
C ASP A 248 -2.98 20.13 34.28
N ASP A 249 -2.70 20.05 32.97
CA ASP A 249 -2.85 21.18 32.04
C ASP A 249 -3.22 20.78 30.60
N GLY A 250 -3.35 21.75 29.70
CA GLY A 250 -3.69 21.58 28.29
C GLY A 250 -5.08 22.12 27.95
N ASP A 251 -5.23 22.65 26.74
CA ASP A 251 -6.49 23.16 26.21
C ASP A 251 -7.12 22.16 25.22
N ARG A 252 -7.04 22.38 23.92
CA ARG A 252 -7.67 21.55 22.88
C ARG A 252 -6.67 20.64 22.19
N GLY A 253 -7.22 19.68 21.44
CA GLY A 253 -6.42 18.93 20.46
C GLY A 253 -5.96 19.83 19.31
N GLY A 254 -6.80 20.78 18.91
CA GLY A 254 -6.39 21.90 18.07
C GLY A 254 -7.33 23.10 18.09
N GLU A 255 -6.73 24.28 17.91
CA GLU A 255 -7.35 25.58 17.65
C GLU A 255 -6.91 26.00 16.26
N HIS A 256 -7.86 26.39 15.41
CA HIS A 256 -7.61 26.54 13.99
C HIS A 256 -8.21 27.83 13.49
N ASP A 257 -7.34 28.74 13.06
CA ASP A 257 -7.69 30.05 12.54
C ASP A 257 -7.37 30.15 11.04
N GLY A 258 -8.25 30.83 10.30
CA GLY A 258 -8.12 30.92 8.84
C GLY A 258 -7.24 32.07 8.39
N GLY A 259 -7.36 33.23 9.04
CA GLY A 259 -6.50 34.38 8.82
C GLY A 259 -6.85 35.56 9.72
N THR A 260 -5.91 36.50 9.84
CA THR A 260 -5.95 37.57 10.86
C THR A 260 -6.85 38.77 10.51
N ASP A 261 -6.39 39.74 9.70
CA ASP A 261 -7.20 40.89 9.27
C ASP A 261 -6.90 41.30 7.80
N PRO A 262 -7.87 41.13 6.86
CA PRO A 262 -9.18 40.53 7.05
C PRO A 262 -9.13 39.00 7.04
N GLU A 263 -9.99 38.32 7.81
CA GLU A 263 -10.22 36.84 7.81
C GLU A 263 -10.59 36.28 6.41
N THR A 264 -11.03 37.14 5.50
CA THR A 264 -11.31 36.79 4.09
C THR A 264 -10.08 36.78 3.19
N ALA A 265 -8.89 37.09 3.73
CA ALA A 265 -7.67 37.14 2.96
C ALA A 265 -7.34 35.78 2.34
N GLN A 266 -6.80 35.84 1.11
CA GLN A 266 -6.35 34.65 0.41
C GLN A 266 -4.84 34.51 0.53
N PRO A 267 -4.33 33.28 0.58
CA PRO A 267 -5.06 32.00 0.50
C PRO A 267 -5.83 31.61 1.80
N TYR A 268 -6.93 30.86 1.69
CA TYR A 268 -7.61 30.27 2.87
C TYR A 268 -6.79 29.12 3.48
N ALA A 269 -6.93 28.91 4.80
CA ALA A 269 -6.34 27.75 5.48
C ALA A 269 -7.16 26.49 5.15
N LEU A 270 -6.59 25.59 4.35
CA LEU A 270 -7.26 24.39 3.84
C LEU A 270 -6.33 23.17 3.88
N PRO A 271 -5.85 22.76 5.07
CA PRO A 271 -5.00 21.59 5.18
C PRO A 271 -5.78 20.28 5.04
N THR A 272 -5.09 19.21 4.65
CA THR A 272 -5.62 17.84 4.73
C THR A 272 -4.87 17.08 5.82
N ILE A 273 -5.61 16.47 6.75
CA ILE A 273 -5.10 15.75 7.92
C ILE A 273 -5.77 14.38 8.01
N ASP A 274 -4.96 13.33 7.90
CA ASP A 274 -5.40 11.94 7.96
C ASP A 274 -4.84 11.23 9.21
N ASN A 275 -5.64 10.35 9.81
CA ASN A 275 -5.26 9.56 10.98
C ASN A 275 -4.72 10.40 12.16
N ALA A 276 -5.46 11.44 12.57
CA ALA A 276 -5.18 12.17 13.79
C ALA A 276 -5.77 11.46 15.02
N ILE A 277 -5.04 11.37 16.13
CA ILE A 277 -5.48 10.77 17.39
C ILE A 277 -5.24 11.76 18.52
N PHE A 278 -6.29 12.46 18.93
CA PHE A 278 -6.20 13.45 20.00
C PHE A 278 -6.92 12.95 21.25
N ILE A 279 -6.20 12.96 22.37
CA ILE A 279 -6.65 12.44 23.66
C ILE A 279 -6.66 13.57 24.68
N GLY A 280 -7.88 13.99 25.05
CA GLY A 280 -8.11 14.99 26.08
C GLY A 280 -7.92 14.46 27.50
N ARG A 281 -8.10 15.34 28.48
CA ARG A 281 -7.94 15.05 29.92
C ARG A 281 -9.27 14.85 30.68
N GLY A 282 -10.34 14.57 29.95
CA GLY A 282 -11.64 14.15 30.48
C GLY A 282 -12.70 15.27 30.55
N SER A 283 -13.94 14.84 30.79
CA SER A 283 -15.13 15.72 30.76
C SER A 283 -15.09 16.88 31.77
N ASP A 284 -14.42 16.67 32.89
CA ASP A 284 -14.38 17.66 33.97
C ASP A 284 -13.45 18.86 33.67
N ALA A 285 -12.56 18.71 32.68
CA ALA A 285 -11.68 19.80 32.25
C ALA A 285 -12.43 20.86 31.41
N GLY A 286 -13.59 20.51 30.84
CA GLY A 286 -14.43 21.43 30.08
C GLY A 286 -13.89 21.85 28.71
N LYS A 287 -12.82 21.18 28.22
CA LYS A 287 -12.13 21.50 26.97
C LYS A 287 -12.74 20.80 25.75
N ARG A 288 -12.46 21.35 24.57
CA ARG A 288 -12.91 20.86 23.26
C ARG A 288 -11.85 20.01 22.57
N ALA A 289 -12.29 19.14 21.67
CA ALA A 289 -11.38 18.41 20.79
C ALA A 289 -10.76 19.35 19.75
N LEU A 290 -11.60 20.05 18.99
CA LEU A 290 -11.20 20.97 17.92
C LEU A 290 -12.08 22.23 17.91
N THR A 291 -11.49 23.35 17.51
CA THR A 291 -12.19 24.62 17.27
C THR A 291 -11.72 25.24 15.96
N PHE A 292 -12.65 25.63 15.09
CA PHE A 292 -12.36 26.34 13.82
C PHE A 292 -12.96 27.73 13.84
N ARG A 293 -12.15 28.77 13.61
CA ARG A 293 -12.56 30.19 13.60
C ARG A 293 -11.87 30.95 12.49
N ASP A 294 -12.20 32.23 12.36
CA ASP A 294 -11.49 33.19 11.52
C ASP A 294 -11.39 32.69 10.07
N ASN A 295 -12.45 32.00 9.62
CA ASN A 295 -12.61 31.43 8.28
C ASN A 295 -11.65 30.27 7.95
N ALA A 296 -11.23 29.51 8.97
CA ALA A 296 -10.50 28.26 8.83
C ALA A 296 -11.33 27.18 8.13
N GLY A 297 -10.67 26.37 7.29
CA GLY A 297 -11.22 25.14 6.74
C GLY A 297 -10.28 23.96 6.97
N GLY A 298 -10.35 22.94 6.12
CA GLY A 298 -9.51 21.76 6.17
C GLY A 298 -10.28 20.44 6.19
N HIS A 299 -9.57 19.35 5.96
CA HIS A 299 -10.16 18.03 5.78
C HIS A 299 -9.59 17.05 6.81
N TYR A 300 -10.44 16.56 7.72
CA TYR A 300 -10.10 15.53 8.70
C TYR A 300 -10.66 14.17 8.30
N MET A 301 -9.78 13.18 8.17
CA MET A 301 -10.12 11.82 7.74
C MET A 301 -9.58 10.77 8.72
N ASN A 302 -10.32 9.68 8.90
CA ASN A 302 -9.89 8.48 9.64
C ASN A 302 -9.30 8.78 11.05
N SER A 303 -9.79 9.83 11.71
CA SER A 303 -9.21 10.36 12.96
C SER A 303 -10.04 9.99 14.19
N ILE A 304 -9.42 9.98 15.37
CA ILE A 304 -10.05 9.69 16.66
C ILE A 304 -9.81 10.85 17.64
N PHE A 305 -10.90 11.39 18.16
CA PHE A 305 -10.90 12.41 19.21
C PHE A 305 -11.56 11.83 20.45
N PHE A 306 -10.75 11.59 21.48
CA PHE A 306 -11.16 10.81 22.66
C PHE A 306 -10.95 11.61 23.96
N ASN A 307 -11.83 11.39 24.93
CA ASN A 307 -11.70 11.87 26.30
C ASN A 307 -11.74 13.42 26.43
N TYR A 308 -12.53 14.08 25.57
CA TYR A 308 -12.82 15.51 25.69
C TYR A 308 -14.19 15.77 26.34
N ALA A 309 -14.36 16.94 26.96
CA ALA A 309 -15.66 17.35 27.48
C ALA A 309 -16.64 17.68 26.35
N LYS A 310 -16.10 18.24 25.27
CA LYS A 310 -16.83 18.67 24.09
C LYS A 310 -16.11 18.23 22.82
N GLY A 311 -16.85 17.99 21.75
CA GLY A 311 -16.31 17.61 20.45
C GLY A 311 -15.78 18.82 19.67
N VAL A 312 -16.22 18.94 18.42
CA VAL A 312 -15.80 19.97 17.47
C VAL A 312 -16.78 21.15 17.48
N ASP A 313 -16.24 22.38 17.47
CA ASP A 313 -17.03 23.57 17.10
C ASP A 313 -16.49 24.32 15.88
N ILE A 314 -17.44 24.82 15.10
CA ILE A 314 -17.20 25.62 13.89
C ILE A 314 -17.82 27.00 14.11
N GLU A 315 -17.03 28.06 13.96
CA GLU A 315 -17.53 29.42 14.06
C GLU A 315 -18.61 29.74 13.02
N ASP A 316 -19.73 30.30 13.49
CA ASP A 316 -20.86 30.81 12.72
C ASP A 316 -21.17 32.25 13.16
N LEU A 317 -20.90 33.21 12.28
CA LEU A 317 -21.08 34.64 12.46
C LEU A 317 -22.37 35.12 11.77
N ALA A 318 -23.05 36.08 12.38
CA ALA A 318 -24.29 36.62 11.83
C ALA A 318 -24.12 37.35 10.47
N GLU A 319 -22.93 37.89 10.18
CA GLU A 319 -22.58 38.57 8.93
C GLU A 319 -21.08 38.37 8.66
N GLY A 320 -20.69 37.97 7.44
CA GLY A 320 -19.29 37.76 7.07
C GLY A 320 -19.10 36.47 6.26
N GLU A 321 -17.85 36.13 5.95
CA GLU A 321 -17.45 34.75 5.70
C GLU A 321 -16.71 34.27 6.95
N ASP A 322 -16.90 33.02 7.32
CA ASP A 322 -16.44 32.38 8.55
C ASP A 322 -16.16 30.89 8.29
N SER A 323 -15.77 30.16 9.33
CA SER A 323 -15.45 28.72 9.21
C SER A 323 -16.70 27.90 8.83
N TYR A 324 -17.90 28.32 9.25
CA TYR A 324 -19.14 27.69 8.80
C TYR A 324 -19.39 27.90 7.30
N SER A 325 -18.98 29.04 6.74
CA SER A 325 -19.00 29.27 5.30
C SER A 325 -18.04 28.33 4.57
N ARG A 326 -16.86 28.00 5.13
CA ARG A 326 -15.97 26.96 4.59
C ARG A 326 -16.66 25.60 4.60
N PHE A 327 -17.29 25.24 5.71
CA PHE A 327 -18.06 24.00 5.86
C PHE A 327 -19.16 23.88 4.79
N LEU A 328 -19.98 24.91 4.60
CA LEU A 328 -21.05 24.92 3.60
C LEU A 328 -20.53 24.82 2.15
N ASN A 329 -19.30 25.26 1.89
CA ASN A 329 -18.66 25.18 0.59
C ASN A 329 -17.96 23.83 0.33
N GLY A 330 -17.88 22.95 1.34
CA GLY A 330 -17.10 21.71 1.27
C GLY A 330 -15.59 21.92 1.46
N ASP A 331 -15.19 23.10 1.91
CA ASP A 331 -13.79 23.47 2.22
C ASP A 331 -13.41 23.05 3.67
N LEU A 332 -14.38 22.67 4.51
CA LEU A 332 -14.18 22.09 5.84
C LEU A 332 -14.96 20.79 5.93
N THR A 333 -14.29 19.63 6.04
CA THR A 333 -14.95 18.31 6.03
C THR A 333 -14.40 17.34 7.06
N PHE A 334 -15.27 16.42 7.48
CA PHE A 334 -14.97 15.32 8.39
C PHE A 334 -15.52 14.02 7.81
N THR A 335 -14.65 13.04 7.57
CA THR A 335 -15.03 11.73 7.02
C THR A 335 -14.41 10.58 7.81
N ASN A 336 -15.20 9.57 8.16
CA ASN A 336 -14.74 8.36 8.87
C ASN A 336 -14.02 8.62 10.21
N ASN A 337 -14.42 9.65 10.95
CA ASN A 337 -13.81 9.99 12.24
C ASN A 337 -14.60 9.42 13.44
N VAL A 338 -13.93 9.24 14.56
CA VAL A 338 -14.53 8.95 15.86
C VAL A 338 -14.42 10.19 16.75
N VAL A 339 -15.54 10.71 17.25
CA VAL A 339 -15.55 11.78 18.27
C VAL A 339 -16.22 11.23 19.54
N ASP A 340 -15.41 10.69 20.44
CA ASP A 340 -15.83 10.18 21.76
C ASP A 340 -15.62 11.27 22.83
N CYS A 341 -16.66 12.08 23.01
CA CYS A 341 -16.68 13.22 23.95
C CYS A 341 -17.98 13.28 24.77
N GLY A 342 -17.98 14.11 25.82
CA GLY A 342 -19.13 14.21 26.74
C GLY A 342 -20.39 14.91 26.17
N SER A 343 -20.23 15.89 25.28
CA SER A 343 -21.32 16.71 24.71
C SER A 343 -20.85 17.46 23.47
N ASP A 344 -21.75 18.17 22.78
CA ASP A 344 -21.39 19.08 21.67
C ASP A 344 -20.45 18.41 20.64
N VAL A 345 -20.83 17.21 20.17
CA VAL A 345 -19.98 16.33 19.33
C VAL A 345 -19.52 17.06 18.07
N PHE A 346 -20.47 17.66 17.36
CA PHE A 346 -20.21 18.39 16.12
C PHE A 346 -21.24 19.52 15.99
N VAL A 347 -20.84 20.75 16.31
CA VAL A 347 -21.76 21.89 16.44
C VAL A 347 -21.19 23.18 15.84
N THR A 348 -22.04 24.18 15.59
CA THR A 348 -21.57 25.56 15.37
C THR A 348 -21.36 26.30 16.69
N SER A 349 -20.67 27.46 16.66
CA SER A 349 -20.48 28.34 17.82
C SER A 349 -21.80 28.88 18.39
N GLU A 350 -22.85 28.99 17.56
CA GLU A 350 -24.22 29.35 17.96
C GLU A 350 -25.04 28.15 18.47
N GLY A 351 -24.46 26.95 18.46
CA GLY A 351 -25.05 25.72 18.98
C GLY A 351 -25.98 25.00 18.00
N GLU A 352 -25.86 25.23 16.69
CA GLU A 352 -26.51 24.38 15.69
C GLU A 352 -25.90 22.97 15.74
N ASP A 353 -26.75 21.95 15.72
CA ASP A 353 -26.34 20.55 15.73
C ASP A 353 -26.11 20.05 14.30
N LEU A 354 -24.87 19.69 13.98
CA LEU A 354 -24.45 19.24 12.66
C LEU A 354 -24.33 17.69 12.59
N SER A 355 -24.95 16.97 13.52
CA SER A 355 -24.87 15.51 13.61
C SER A 355 -25.41 14.77 12.37
N GLU A 356 -26.37 15.32 11.62
CA GLU A 356 -26.87 14.69 10.38
C GLU A 356 -25.73 14.55 9.36
N TYR A 357 -25.05 15.64 9.04
CA TYR A 357 -23.85 15.64 8.21
C TYR A 357 -22.76 14.71 8.78
N PHE A 358 -22.51 14.80 10.09
CA PHE A 358 -21.47 14.01 10.74
C PHE A 358 -21.69 12.50 10.52
N ASN A 359 -22.91 12.02 10.75
CA ASN A 359 -23.23 10.59 10.59
C ASN A 359 -23.29 10.16 9.12
N GLU A 360 -23.77 11.02 8.20
CA GLU A 360 -23.82 10.71 6.76
C GLU A 360 -22.44 10.52 6.14
N ASN A 361 -21.40 11.13 6.73
CA ASN A 361 -20.01 11.03 6.27
C ASN A 361 -19.20 9.95 7.01
N GLY A 362 -19.87 8.93 7.57
CA GLY A 362 -19.21 7.78 8.19
C GLY A 362 -18.58 8.07 9.56
N ASN A 363 -18.78 9.26 10.13
CA ASN A 363 -18.26 9.58 11.46
C ASN A 363 -19.16 8.99 12.55
N THR A 364 -18.57 8.70 13.72
CA THR A 364 -19.27 8.04 14.84
C THR A 364 -18.84 8.59 16.19
N THR A 365 -19.66 8.37 17.21
CA THR A 365 -19.32 8.66 18.62
C THR A 365 -18.97 7.37 19.38
N SER A 366 -18.57 6.32 18.66
CA SER A 366 -18.34 5.01 19.23
C SER A 366 -17.08 4.98 20.11
N SER A 367 -17.23 4.49 21.33
CA SER A 367 -16.12 4.31 22.29
C SER A 367 -15.39 2.96 22.12
N ASN A 368 -15.49 2.31 20.96
CA ASN A 368 -14.92 0.97 20.70
C ASN A 368 -13.50 1.01 20.13
N HIS A 369 -12.83 2.16 20.17
CA HIS A 369 -11.46 2.35 19.68
C HIS A 369 -10.38 1.69 20.56
N GLY A 370 -10.73 1.13 21.73
CA GLY A 370 -9.84 0.36 22.60
C GLY A 370 -8.89 1.17 23.47
N MET A 371 -8.56 2.41 23.08
CA MET A 371 -7.70 3.31 23.86
C MET A 371 -8.26 3.60 25.26
N THR A 372 -7.35 3.78 26.22
CA THR A 372 -7.73 4.15 27.59
C THR A 372 -6.90 5.32 28.10
N TRP A 373 -7.49 6.14 28.97
CA TRP A 373 -6.81 7.25 29.61
C TRP A 373 -6.97 7.20 31.13
N SER A 374 -5.88 7.51 31.84
CA SER A 374 -5.87 7.75 33.27
C SER A 374 -4.80 8.81 33.61
N GLU A 375 -4.88 9.39 34.80
CA GLU A 375 -3.90 10.39 35.26
C GLU A 375 -2.44 9.88 35.23
N THR A 376 -2.23 8.57 35.30
CA THR A 376 -0.89 7.95 35.39
C THR A 376 -0.47 7.21 34.14
N GLN A 377 -1.39 6.91 33.22
CA GLN A 377 -1.10 6.11 32.03
C GLN A 377 -2.17 6.29 30.95
N VAL A 378 -1.72 6.37 29.70
CA VAL A 378 -2.55 6.31 28.48
C VAL A 378 -2.16 5.05 27.70
N ASP A 379 -3.14 4.30 27.24
CA ASP A 379 -2.95 3.13 26.37
C ASP A 379 -3.50 3.46 24.98
N MET A 380 -2.62 3.41 23.98
CA MET A 380 -2.93 3.75 22.59
C MET A 380 -3.51 2.57 21.80
N ALA A 381 -3.68 1.39 22.39
CA ALA A 381 -4.31 0.23 21.77
C ALA A 381 -3.84 -0.04 20.32
N GLY A 382 -2.51 -0.03 20.09
CA GLY A 382 -1.86 -0.30 18.80
C GLY A 382 -1.92 0.84 17.77
N HIS A 383 -2.60 1.96 18.05
CA HIS A 383 -2.83 3.01 17.04
C HIS A 383 -1.60 3.90 16.76
N ALA A 384 -0.54 3.85 17.58
CA ALA A 384 0.61 4.76 17.49
C ALA A 384 1.98 4.07 17.71
N ASP A 385 2.12 2.80 17.28
CA ASP A 385 3.34 2.01 17.49
C ASP A 385 4.60 2.63 16.87
N TRP A 386 4.43 3.37 15.77
CA TRP A 386 5.50 4.12 15.11
C TRP A 386 6.17 5.15 16.05
N ALA A 387 5.45 5.63 17.07
CA ALA A 387 5.92 6.62 18.04
C ALA A 387 6.69 6.01 19.23
N SER A 388 7.01 4.72 19.21
CA SER A 388 7.69 4.01 20.30
C SER A 388 9.06 4.58 20.69
N TRP A 389 9.70 5.37 19.82
CA TRP A 389 10.96 6.08 20.08
C TRP A 389 10.79 7.33 20.96
N THR A 390 9.57 7.83 21.13
CA THR A 390 9.30 9.11 21.79
C THR A 390 9.55 9.09 23.30
N LEU A 391 9.82 10.25 23.92
CA LEU A 391 9.89 10.36 25.38
C LEU A 391 8.56 10.00 26.05
N ALA A 392 7.43 10.37 25.44
CA ALA A 392 6.10 10.04 25.97
C ALA A 392 5.92 8.52 26.14
N MET A 393 6.30 7.75 25.12
CA MET A 393 6.22 6.29 25.14
C MET A 393 7.29 5.65 26.03
N THR A 394 8.55 6.09 25.91
CA THR A 394 9.67 5.50 26.66
C THR A 394 9.65 5.82 28.16
N SER A 395 8.97 6.91 28.56
CA SER A 395 8.70 7.20 29.97
C SER A 395 7.71 6.21 30.62
N GLY A 396 6.95 5.48 29.80
CA GLY A 396 5.88 4.58 30.21
C GLY A 396 4.57 5.29 30.57
N TRP A 397 4.48 6.61 30.43
CA TRP A 397 3.23 7.35 30.61
C TRP A 397 2.25 7.07 29.48
N VAL A 398 2.72 7.06 28.23
CA VAL A 398 1.95 6.54 27.10
C VAL A 398 2.47 5.13 26.78
N SER A 399 1.56 4.19 26.56
CA SER A 399 1.85 2.83 26.16
C SER A 399 1.33 2.63 24.74
N PRO A 400 2.09 2.00 23.82
CA PRO A 400 1.55 1.62 22.51
C PRO A 400 0.32 0.73 22.63
N GLY A 401 0.29 -0.16 23.63
CA GLY A 401 -0.80 -1.13 23.81
C GLY A 401 -0.69 -2.31 22.86
N GLU A 402 -1.68 -3.20 22.92
CA GLU A 402 -1.97 -4.15 21.84
C GLU A 402 -3.24 -3.64 21.14
N ALA A 403 -3.30 -3.71 19.82
CA ALA A 403 -4.55 -3.46 19.10
C ALA A 403 -5.65 -4.34 19.69
N VAL A 404 -6.74 -3.73 20.16
CA VAL A 404 -7.92 -4.48 20.58
C VAL A 404 -8.54 -5.03 19.29
N GLN A 405 -8.17 -6.24 18.91
CA GLN A 405 -8.77 -6.93 17.79
C GLN A 405 -10.24 -7.20 18.16
N GLY A 406 -11.17 -6.47 17.55
CA GLY A 406 -12.59 -6.78 17.71
C GLY A 406 -12.91 -8.05 16.92
N ASP A 407 -13.43 -9.08 17.58
CA ASP A 407 -14.00 -10.25 16.91
C ASP A 407 -15.47 -9.95 16.56
N ILE A 408 -15.75 -9.63 15.29
CA ILE A 408 -17.07 -9.25 14.80
C ILE A 408 -17.68 -10.43 14.05
N THR A 409 -18.74 -11.03 14.59
CA THR A 409 -19.52 -12.04 13.86
C THR A 409 -20.53 -11.37 12.93
N VAL A 410 -20.50 -11.72 11.65
CA VAL A 410 -21.41 -11.25 10.60
C VAL A 410 -22.30 -12.41 10.16
N THR A 411 -23.60 -12.20 10.15
CA THR A 411 -24.62 -13.21 9.79
C THR A 411 -25.54 -12.65 8.71
N ASP A 412 -25.88 -13.45 7.70
CA ASP A 412 -26.82 -13.16 6.59
C ASP A 412 -26.46 -11.97 5.67
N ASN A 413 -26.15 -10.78 6.19
CA ASN A 413 -25.83 -9.58 5.41
C ASN A 413 -24.82 -8.67 6.12
N VAL A 414 -23.94 -8.03 5.36
CA VAL A 414 -22.91 -7.13 5.89
C VAL A 414 -23.46 -5.80 6.40
N GLY A 415 -24.65 -5.38 5.95
CA GLY A 415 -25.28 -4.11 6.30
C GLY A 415 -26.02 -3.48 5.13
N SER A 416 -26.24 -2.17 5.18
CA SER A 416 -26.94 -1.40 4.13
C SER A 416 -26.27 -0.05 3.89
N GLY A 417 -26.24 0.41 2.64
CA GLY A 417 -25.51 1.62 2.27
C GLY A 417 -24.01 1.35 2.25
N ASP A 418 -23.20 2.29 2.73
CA ASP A 418 -21.77 2.10 2.85
C ASP A 418 -21.44 1.41 4.19
N VAL A 419 -20.71 0.30 4.11
CA VAL A 419 -20.29 -0.53 5.25
C VAL A 419 -18.77 -0.58 5.27
N TYR A 420 -18.14 -0.36 6.42
CA TYR A 420 -16.69 -0.31 6.55
C TYR A 420 -16.19 -1.43 7.46
N TRP A 421 -15.27 -2.24 6.94
CA TRP A 421 -14.51 -3.23 7.67
C TRP A 421 -13.07 -2.76 7.85
N THR A 422 -12.57 -2.80 9.07
CA THR A 422 -11.29 -2.17 9.46
C THR A 422 -10.27 -3.21 9.94
N ALA A 423 -8.99 -2.93 9.75
CA ALA A 423 -7.89 -3.87 9.98
C ALA A 423 -7.65 -4.19 11.46
N ASN A 424 -8.17 -3.35 12.36
CA ASN A 424 -8.18 -3.59 13.79
C ASN A 424 -9.28 -4.58 14.23
N ASN A 425 -10.05 -5.18 13.33
CA ASN A 425 -11.03 -6.22 13.64
C ASN A 425 -10.73 -7.52 12.87
N THR A 426 -11.17 -8.65 13.44
CA THR A 426 -11.38 -9.90 12.68
C THR A 426 -12.88 -10.05 12.43
N TYR A 427 -13.27 -10.19 11.18
CA TYR A 427 -14.65 -10.44 10.80
C TYR A 427 -14.88 -11.94 10.64
N HIS A 428 -15.82 -12.51 11.37
CA HIS A 428 -16.18 -13.93 11.32
C HIS A 428 -17.50 -14.07 10.56
N LEU A 429 -17.49 -14.71 9.39
CA LEU A 429 -18.68 -15.03 8.61
C LEU A 429 -19.35 -16.27 9.22
N ASP A 430 -20.58 -16.13 9.69
CA ASP A 430 -21.37 -17.22 10.26
C ASP A 430 -22.46 -17.61 9.25
N GLY A 431 -22.17 -18.66 8.47
CA GLY A 431 -22.99 -19.12 7.36
C GLY A 431 -22.87 -18.21 6.13
N SER A 432 -23.91 -18.21 5.29
CA SER A 432 -23.97 -17.42 4.07
C SER A 432 -24.11 -15.92 4.38
N VAL A 433 -23.10 -15.13 4.04
CA VAL A 433 -23.11 -13.67 4.24
C VAL A 433 -23.15 -12.96 2.89
N PHE A 434 -24.09 -12.04 2.73
CA PHE A 434 -24.30 -11.31 1.47
C PHE A 434 -23.91 -9.83 1.58
N VAL A 435 -23.38 -9.28 0.48
CA VAL A 435 -23.41 -7.84 0.19
C VAL A 435 -24.58 -7.62 -0.76
N ASN A 436 -25.68 -7.08 -0.22
CA ASN A 436 -26.94 -6.92 -0.96
C ASN A 436 -26.91 -5.77 -1.97
N ALA A 437 -27.89 -5.78 -2.89
CA ALA A 437 -28.15 -4.69 -3.81
C ALA A 437 -28.23 -3.32 -3.10
N GLY A 438 -27.45 -2.35 -3.59
CA GLY A 438 -27.36 -1.00 -3.01
C GLY A 438 -26.44 -0.87 -1.80
N THR A 439 -25.74 -1.94 -1.41
CA THR A 439 -24.70 -1.91 -0.37
C THR A 439 -23.31 -1.88 -1.00
N THR A 440 -22.43 -1.01 -0.49
CA THR A 440 -21.00 -1.02 -0.81
C THR A 440 -20.21 -1.41 0.44
N LEU A 441 -19.47 -2.50 0.38
CA LEU A 441 -18.58 -2.96 1.45
C LEU A 441 -17.16 -2.47 1.19
N TYR A 442 -16.66 -1.55 2.01
CA TYR A 442 -15.27 -1.12 2.04
C TYR A 442 -14.48 -1.96 3.03
N ILE A 443 -13.34 -2.50 2.61
CA ILE A 443 -12.46 -3.31 3.45
C ILE A 443 -11.07 -2.67 3.46
N GLU A 444 -10.63 -2.26 4.65
CA GLU A 444 -9.32 -1.65 4.87
C GLU A 444 -8.19 -2.67 4.62
N ALA A 445 -7.06 -2.20 4.08
CA ALA A 445 -5.85 -2.99 3.90
C ALA A 445 -5.42 -3.66 5.23
N GLY A 446 -5.03 -4.93 5.17
CA GLY A 446 -4.65 -5.71 6.36
C GLY A 446 -5.81 -6.35 7.14
N THR A 447 -7.07 -6.12 6.74
CA THR A 447 -8.24 -6.75 7.38
C THR A 447 -8.23 -8.27 7.22
N VAL A 448 -8.59 -8.97 8.30
CA VAL A 448 -8.75 -10.42 8.33
C VAL A 448 -10.24 -10.78 8.39
N ILE A 449 -10.65 -11.64 7.47
CA ILE A 449 -12.00 -12.19 7.36
C ILE A 449 -11.91 -13.71 7.44
N LYS A 450 -12.71 -14.31 8.33
CA LYS A 450 -12.70 -15.74 8.62
C LYS A 450 -14.07 -16.38 8.41
N GLY A 451 -14.17 -17.41 7.59
CA GLY A 451 -15.35 -18.27 7.53
C GLY A 451 -15.43 -19.18 8.75
N MET A 452 -16.55 -19.14 9.48
CA MET A 452 -16.83 -20.06 10.57
C MET A 452 -17.12 -21.47 10.04
N SER A 453 -16.87 -22.48 10.87
CA SER A 453 -17.06 -23.88 10.47
C SER A 453 -18.52 -24.19 10.13
N GLY A 454 -18.74 -24.73 8.94
CA GLY A 454 -20.03 -25.20 8.44
C GLY A 454 -19.86 -26.37 7.48
N VAL A 455 -20.96 -27.06 7.16
CA VAL A 455 -21.00 -28.12 6.13
C VAL A 455 -22.30 -28.03 5.36
N GLY A 456 -22.30 -28.41 4.08
CA GLY A 456 -23.52 -28.32 3.29
C GLY A 456 -23.96 -26.86 3.10
N GLU A 457 -25.26 -26.61 3.15
CA GLU A 457 -25.86 -25.27 3.07
C GLU A 457 -25.48 -24.34 4.24
N GLU A 458 -24.90 -24.88 5.32
CA GLU A 458 -24.45 -24.10 6.49
C GLU A 458 -22.99 -23.63 6.35
N SER A 459 -22.35 -23.88 5.19
CA SER A 459 -20.98 -23.44 4.92
C SER A 459 -20.88 -21.91 4.89
N SER A 460 -19.82 -21.37 5.50
CA SER A 460 -19.63 -19.92 5.55
C SER A 460 -18.93 -19.41 4.31
N TYR A 461 -19.49 -18.38 3.68
CA TYR A 461 -18.93 -17.69 2.50
C TYR A 461 -19.37 -16.23 2.45
N LEU A 462 -18.65 -15.42 1.69
CA LEU A 462 -19.05 -14.04 1.36
C LEU A 462 -19.49 -13.99 -0.10
N CYS A 463 -20.72 -13.54 -0.34
CA CYS A 463 -21.28 -13.36 -1.67
C CYS A 463 -21.68 -11.89 -1.91
N VAL A 464 -21.05 -11.25 -2.89
CA VAL A 464 -21.48 -9.95 -3.41
C VAL A 464 -22.57 -10.22 -4.44
N ALA A 465 -23.82 -9.97 -4.07
CA ALA A 465 -24.96 -10.15 -4.96
C ALA A 465 -25.02 -9.04 -6.01
N ARG A 466 -25.80 -9.24 -7.09
CA ARG A 466 -26.04 -8.21 -8.11
C ARG A 466 -26.44 -6.88 -7.50
N ASP A 467 -25.93 -5.80 -8.08
CA ASP A 467 -26.07 -4.40 -7.64
C ASP A 467 -25.46 -4.09 -6.25
N GLY A 468 -24.79 -5.05 -5.62
CA GLY A 468 -23.89 -4.84 -4.48
C GLY A 468 -22.45 -4.57 -4.94
N LYS A 469 -21.63 -3.96 -4.08
CA LYS A 469 -20.22 -3.65 -4.40
C LYS A 469 -19.27 -4.01 -3.28
N ILE A 470 -18.06 -4.39 -3.63
CA ILE A 470 -16.93 -4.58 -2.71
C ILE A 470 -15.76 -3.69 -3.11
N MET A 471 -15.20 -2.98 -2.15
CA MET A 471 -14.01 -2.13 -2.29
C MET A 471 -12.95 -2.68 -1.34
N ALA A 472 -12.24 -3.72 -1.79
CA ALA A 472 -11.20 -4.43 -1.06
C ALA A 472 -9.84 -4.07 -1.66
N GLU A 473 -9.21 -3.03 -1.12
CA GLU A 473 -7.98 -2.43 -1.65
C GLU A 473 -6.82 -2.61 -0.65
N GLY A 474 -6.30 -3.84 -0.57
CA GLY A 474 -5.10 -4.15 0.20
C GLY A 474 -3.82 -3.58 -0.43
N THR A 475 -2.69 -3.84 0.22
CA THR A 475 -1.34 -3.54 -0.31
C THR A 475 -0.45 -4.78 -0.24
N SER A 476 0.71 -4.76 -0.90
CA SER A 476 1.71 -5.83 -0.78
C SER A 476 2.20 -6.04 0.65
N GLU A 477 2.22 -4.98 1.44
CA GLU A 477 2.67 -4.95 2.84
C GLU A 477 1.55 -5.32 3.82
N ALA A 478 0.29 -5.03 3.45
CA ALA A 478 -0.91 -5.30 4.24
C ALA A 478 -2.04 -5.85 3.33
N PRO A 479 -1.94 -7.11 2.87
CA PRO A 479 -2.98 -7.73 2.06
C PRO A 479 -4.24 -7.99 2.90
N ILE A 480 -5.41 -7.97 2.27
CA ILE A 480 -6.66 -8.42 2.88
C ILE A 480 -6.69 -9.95 2.83
N ILE A 481 -6.98 -10.60 3.97
CA ILE A 481 -6.92 -12.06 4.09
C ILE A 481 -8.32 -12.64 4.33
N PHE A 482 -8.78 -13.47 3.42
CA PHE A 482 -9.94 -14.36 3.62
C PHE A 482 -9.44 -15.77 3.92
N THR A 483 -9.85 -16.35 5.05
CA THR A 483 -9.46 -17.72 5.46
C THR A 483 -10.55 -18.37 6.33
N PHE A 484 -10.25 -19.49 6.98
CA PHE A 484 -11.15 -20.16 7.92
C PHE A 484 -10.88 -19.77 9.38
N GLU A 485 -11.89 -19.90 10.24
CA GLU A 485 -11.86 -19.47 11.66
C GLU A 485 -10.64 -19.97 12.44
N ALA A 486 -10.26 -21.23 12.23
CA ALA A 486 -9.18 -21.88 12.97
C ALA A 486 -7.76 -21.63 12.39
N ASP A 487 -7.61 -20.84 11.32
CA ASP A 487 -6.30 -20.45 10.80
C ASP A 487 -5.58 -19.50 11.78
N PRO A 488 -4.42 -19.88 12.35
CA PRO A 488 -3.64 -19.04 13.25
C PRO A 488 -2.92 -17.86 12.57
N LEU A 489 -2.85 -17.81 11.22
CA LEU A 489 -2.18 -16.75 10.45
C LEU A 489 -0.67 -16.59 10.70
N ASP A 490 -0.05 -17.49 11.46
CA ASP A 490 1.38 -17.49 11.78
C ASP A 490 2.22 -18.31 10.77
N GLY A 491 1.61 -18.73 9.66
CA GLY A 491 2.22 -19.58 8.64
C GLY A 491 2.33 -21.07 9.03
N SER A 492 1.77 -21.48 10.17
CA SER A 492 1.79 -22.90 10.58
C SER A 492 0.74 -23.76 9.88
N THR A 493 -0.30 -23.15 9.30
CA THR A 493 -1.27 -23.83 8.45
C THR A 493 -0.60 -24.31 7.17
N PRO A 494 -0.61 -25.62 6.86
CA PRO A 494 -0.06 -26.13 5.62
C PRO A 494 -0.79 -25.52 4.41
N VAL A 495 -0.03 -25.13 3.38
CA VAL A 495 -0.58 -24.60 2.11
C VAL A 495 -1.52 -25.57 1.39
N THR A 496 -1.45 -26.86 1.71
CA THR A 496 -2.32 -27.93 1.19
C THR A 496 -3.57 -28.16 2.04
N THR A 497 -3.86 -27.30 3.01
CA THR A 497 -5.12 -27.33 3.76
C THR A 497 -6.24 -26.82 2.86
N ARG A 498 -7.34 -27.56 2.75
CA ARG A 498 -8.44 -27.32 1.80
C ARG A 498 -9.81 -27.52 2.42
N GLY A 499 -10.83 -26.92 1.82
CA GLY A 499 -12.25 -27.16 2.11
C GLY A 499 -12.69 -26.73 3.51
N GLN A 500 -12.06 -25.69 4.08
CA GLN A 500 -12.34 -25.25 5.44
C GLN A 500 -13.46 -24.20 5.53
N TRP A 501 -13.81 -23.55 4.42
CA TRP A 501 -14.93 -22.63 4.26
C TRP A 501 -15.31 -22.51 2.77
N GLY A 502 -16.36 -21.76 2.44
CA GLY A 502 -16.90 -21.71 1.07
C GLY A 502 -16.01 -20.97 0.08
N GLY A 503 -15.68 -19.69 0.35
CA GLY A 503 -14.90 -18.87 -0.58
C GLY A 503 -15.48 -17.47 -0.75
N LEU A 504 -14.96 -16.73 -1.74
CA LEU A 504 -15.44 -15.40 -2.13
C LEU A 504 -16.19 -15.50 -3.46
N ILE A 505 -17.41 -14.97 -3.52
CA ILE A 505 -18.28 -15.04 -4.70
C ILE A 505 -18.69 -13.62 -5.10
N ILE A 506 -18.51 -13.25 -6.37
CA ILE A 506 -18.94 -11.97 -6.93
C ILE A 506 -19.92 -12.21 -8.07
N LEU A 507 -21.13 -11.67 -7.94
CA LEU A 507 -22.22 -11.84 -8.89
C LEU A 507 -22.60 -10.50 -9.52
N GLY A 508 -22.51 -10.41 -10.84
CA GLY A 508 -22.77 -9.20 -11.61
C GLY A 508 -23.92 -9.31 -12.61
N ASN A 509 -24.14 -8.21 -13.33
CA ASN A 509 -25.23 -8.02 -14.30
C ASN A 509 -24.79 -8.22 -15.77
N ALA A 510 -23.57 -8.69 -16.03
CA ALA A 510 -23.06 -8.89 -17.38
C ALA A 510 -23.67 -10.13 -18.05
N SER A 511 -23.58 -10.17 -19.38
CA SER A 511 -24.24 -11.20 -20.17
C SER A 511 -23.47 -12.53 -20.20
N LEU A 512 -24.25 -13.61 -20.17
CA LEU A 512 -23.85 -15.02 -20.21
C LEU A 512 -24.72 -15.75 -21.26
N ASN A 513 -24.34 -16.97 -21.63
CA ASN A 513 -25.03 -17.70 -22.70
C ASN A 513 -26.07 -18.74 -22.23
N SER A 514 -26.26 -18.92 -20.93
CA SER A 514 -27.37 -19.71 -20.37
C SER A 514 -28.73 -19.06 -20.60
N THR A 515 -29.78 -19.87 -20.77
CA THR A 515 -31.17 -19.39 -20.94
C THR A 515 -31.90 -19.33 -19.60
N PRO A 516 -32.49 -18.19 -19.17
CA PRO A 516 -32.93 -17.05 -19.98
C PRO A 516 -32.02 -15.80 -19.97
N GLY A 517 -30.71 -15.94 -19.76
CA GLY A 517 -29.74 -14.84 -19.59
C GLY A 517 -29.44 -14.53 -18.13
N GLU A 518 -29.76 -15.46 -17.23
CA GLU A 518 -29.53 -15.43 -15.79
C GLU A 518 -29.38 -16.89 -15.32
N SER A 519 -28.48 -17.13 -14.36
CA SER A 519 -28.23 -18.44 -13.77
C SER A 519 -28.06 -18.32 -12.25
N ALA A 520 -28.14 -19.44 -11.53
CA ALA A 520 -27.85 -19.51 -10.11
C ALA A 520 -26.43 -20.07 -9.94
N VAL A 521 -25.60 -19.40 -9.14
CA VAL A 521 -24.23 -19.88 -8.90
C VAL A 521 -24.26 -21.22 -8.18
N GLU A 522 -23.34 -22.10 -8.55
CA GLU A 522 -23.16 -23.38 -7.88
C GLU A 522 -22.89 -23.21 -6.37
N GLY A 523 -23.23 -24.22 -5.58
CA GLY A 523 -23.14 -24.18 -4.12
C GLY A 523 -24.20 -23.35 -3.40
N ILE A 524 -24.98 -22.51 -4.10
CA ILE A 524 -26.06 -21.73 -3.48
C ILE A 524 -27.44 -22.32 -3.84
N PRO A 525 -28.34 -22.55 -2.87
CA PRO A 525 -29.69 -23.02 -3.16
C PRO A 525 -30.40 -22.14 -4.19
N THR A 526 -31.00 -22.75 -5.22
CA THR A 526 -31.62 -22.00 -6.34
C THR A 526 -32.78 -21.09 -5.94
N GLU A 527 -33.39 -21.31 -4.78
CA GLU A 527 -34.40 -20.44 -4.17
C GLU A 527 -33.81 -19.21 -3.46
N GLU A 528 -32.51 -19.18 -3.18
CA GLU A 528 -31.80 -18.02 -2.66
C GLU A 528 -31.48 -17.07 -3.82
N THR A 529 -32.39 -16.13 -4.05
CA THR A 529 -32.32 -15.21 -5.18
C THR A 529 -31.09 -14.27 -5.17
N ARG A 530 -30.42 -14.12 -4.02
CA ARG A 530 -29.16 -13.36 -3.94
C ARG A 530 -27.98 -14.09 -4.60
N GLY A 531 -28.11 -15.40 -4.83
CA GLY A 531 -27.15 -16.23 -5.59
C GLY A 531 -27.34 -16.20 -7.12
N LEU A 532 -28.23 -15.33 -7.63
CA LEU A 532 -28.46 -15.20 -9.07
C LEU A 532 -27.51 -14.18 -9.69
N TYR A 533 -26.93 -14.54 -10.84
CA TYR A 533 -26.06 -13.68 -11.65
C TYR A 533 -26.49 -13.65 -13.11
N GLY A 534 -25.94 -12.69 -13.85
CA GLY A 534 -26.24 -12.50 -15.25
C GLY A 534 -27.21 -11.34 -15.52
N GLY A 535 -27.18 -10.88 -16.75
CA GLY A 535 -28.02 -9.79 -17.23
C GLY A 535 -27.60 -9.36 -18.64
N THR A 536 -27.61 -8.05 -18.87
CA THR A 536 -27.31 -7.46 -20.18
C THR A 536 -26.28 -6.33 -20.12
N ASP A 537 -25.67 -6.10 -18.96
CA ASP A 537 -24.75 -4.99 -18.72
C ASP A 537 -23.31 -5.47 -18.64
N ASP A 538 -22.66 -5.62 -19.79
CA ASP A 538 -21.25 -6.03 -19.89
C ASP A 538 -20.27 -4.99 -19.32
N GLU A 539 -20.74 -3.80 -18.93
CA GLU A 539 -19.96 -2.75 -18.26
C GLU A 539 -20.32 -2.63 -16.77
N ASP A 540 -21.09 -3.58 -16.23
CA ASP A 540 -21.43 -3.66 -14.80
C ASP A 540 -20.17 -3.58 -13.92
N ASN A 541 -20.33 -2.99 -12.74
CA ASN A 541 -19.23 -2.72 -11.82
C ASN A 541 -19.56 -3.19 -10.41
N SER A 542 -18.98 -4.32 -10.02
CA SER A 542 -19.09 -4.93 -8.69
C SER A 542 -18.03 -4.42 -7.70
N GLY A 543 -17.17 -3.47 -8.12
CA GLY A 543 -16.19 -2.78 -7.29
C GLY A 543 -14.72 -3.07 -7.62
N VAL A 544 -13.87 -3.10 -6.60
CA VAL A 544 -12.41 -3.25 -6.70
C VAL A 544 -11.93 -4.34 -5.74
N ILE A 545 -11.10 -5.24 -6.25
CA ILE A 545 -10.42 -6.30 -5.48
C ILE A 545 -8.93 -6.22 -5.83
N SER A 546 -8.12 -5.75 -4.87
CA SER A 546 -6.68 -5.60 -5.04
C SER A 546 -5.89 -6.05 -3.80
N TYR A 547 -4.83 -6.84 -4.00
CA TYR A 547 -4.01 -7.44 -2.93
C TYR A 547 -4.85 -8.22 -1.92
N VAL A 548 -5.60 -9.19 -2.43
CA VAL A 548 -6.49 -10.05 -1.65
C VAL A 548 -5.98 -11.49 -1.69
N SER A 549 -5.79 -12.11 -0.53
CA SER A 549 -5.37 -13.50 -0.35
C SER A 549 -6.53 -14.34 0.17
N ILE A 550 -7.02 -15.27 -0.66
CA ILE A 550 -8.14 -16.16 -0.39
C ILE A 550 -7.58 -17.56 -0.13
N ARG A 551 -7.77 -18.08 1.08
CA ARG A 551 -7.04 -19.25 1.56
C ARG A 551 -7.97 -20.34 2.03
N HIS A 552 -7.67 -21.58 1.68
CA HIS A 552 -8.24 -22.79 2.31
C HIS A 552 -9.77 -22.96 2.11
N GLY A 553 -10.32 -22.40 1.03
CA GLY A 553 -11.73 -22.50 0.63
C GLY A 553 -12.10 -23.86 0.03
N GLY A 554 -13.27 -23.99 -0.61
CA GLY A 554 -13.62 -25.19 -1.36
C GLY A 554 -14.54 -26.17 -0.64
N THR A 555 -15.35 -25.74 0.32
CA THR A 555 -16.21 -26.69 1.06
C THR A 555 -17.26 -27.34 0.14
N GLU A 556 -17.38 -28.67 0.24
CA GLU A 556 -18.46 -29.47 -0.37
C GLU A 556 -19.82 -29.14 0.26
N ILE A 557 -20.74 -28.63 -0.57
CA ILE A 557 -22.11 -28.25 -0.17
C ILE A 557 -23.12 -29.35 -0.49
N GLY A 558 -22.89 -30.08 -1.57
CA GLY A 558 -23.64 -31.28 -1.95
C GLY A 558 -22.70 -32.30 -2.59
N ALA A 559 -23.18 -33.53 -2.81
CA ALA A 559 -22.36 -34.54 -3.45
C ALA A 559 -22.03 -34.15 -4.90
N GLY A 560 -20.78 -33.73 -5.16
CA GLY A 560 -20.33 -33.16 -6.44
C GLY A 560 -20.96 -31.79 -6.71
N ASN A 561 -20.96 -30.94 -5.68
CA ASN A 561 -21.38 -29.54 -5.71
C ASN A 561 -20.61 -28.81 -4.61
N GLU A 562 -19.52 -28.19 -5.02
CA GLU A 562 -18.52 -27.51 -4.21
C GLU A 562 -18.56 -25.99 -4.55
N ILE A 563 -18.14 -25.10 -3.64
CA ILE A 563 -17.94 -23.67 -3.95
C ILE A 563 -16.45 -23.44 -4.24
N ASN A 564 -16.12 -22.68 -5.28
CA ASN A 564 -14.74 -22.37 -5.64
C ASN A 564 -14.08 -21.34 -4.71
N GLY A 565 -12.74 -21.27 -4.77
CA GLY A 565 -12.00 -20.32 -3.95
C GLY A 565 -12.40 -18.88 -4.26
N PHE A 566 -12.43 -18.54 -5.55
CA PHE A 566 -12.90 -17.24 -6.03
C PHE A 566 -13.81 -17.41 -7.24
N THR A 567 -15.10 -17.15 -7.05
CA THR A 567 -16.13 -17.32 -8.09
C THR A 567 -16.56 -15.98 -8.67
N LEU A 568 -16.60 -15.89 -10.00
CA LEU A 568 -16.96 -14.69 -10.75
C LEU A 568 -18.12 -14.97 -11.72
N GLY A 569 -19.36 -14.76 -11.27
CA GLY A 569 -20.56 -14.98 -12.07
C GLY A 569 -21.09 -13.70 -12.71
N GLY A 570 -21.10 -13.60 -14.04
CA GLY A 570 -21.70 -12.47 -14.76
C GLY A 570 -21.08 -11.12 -14.41
N VAL A 571 -19.80 -11.08 -14.01
CA VAL A 571 -19.13 -9.85 -13.57
C VAL A 571 -18.75 -9.00 -14.78
N GLY A 572 -19.11 -7.72 -14.76
CA GLY A 572 -18.86 -6.78 -15.85
C GLY A 572 -17.44 -6.21 -15.88
N SER A 573 -17.08 -5.63 -17.02
CA SER A 573 -15.76 -5.05 -17.29
C SER A 573 -15.50 -3.73 -16.56
N GLY A 574 -16.52 -3.16 -15.90
CA GLY A 574 -16.36 -2.03 -15.00
C GLY A 574 -15.71 -2.40 -13.65
N THR A 575 -15.66 -3.68 -13.31
CA THR A 575 -15.02 -4.22 -12.09
C THR A 575 -13.50 -4.32 -12.26
N THR A 576 -12.73 -3.93 -11.25
CA THR A 576 -11.26 -4.06 -11.25
C THR A 576 -10.82 -5.21 -10.35
N ILE A 577 -10.10 -6.18 -10.89
CA ILE A 577 -9.52 -7.30 -10.13
C ILE A 577 -8.04 -7.41 -10.49
N ASN A 578 -7.17 -7.18 -9.51
CA ASN A 578 -5.73 -7.16 -9.71
C ASN A 578 -5.01 -7.70 -8.46
N ASN A 579 -3.88 -8.39 -8.59
CA ASN A 579 -3.10 -8.89 -7.44
C ASN A 579 -3.98 -9.74 -6.48
N VAL A 580 -4.44 -10.90 -6.95
CA VAL A 580 -5.22 -11.83 -6.13
C VAL A 580 -4.50 -13.16 -5.97
N GLU A 581 -4.61 -13.77 -4.79
CA GLU A 581 -4.12 -15.12 -4.51
C GLU A 581 -5.30 -16.01 -4.12
N VAL A 582 -5.34 -17.23 -4.69
CA VAL A 582 -6.14 -18.33 -4.16
C VAL A 582 -5.21 -19.48 -3.81
N ILE A 583 -5.25 -19.95 -2.56
CA ILE A 583 -4.35 -21.01 -2.09
C ILE A 583 -5.09 -22.08 -1.31
N GLY A 584 -4.84 -23.35 -1.64
CA GLY A 584 -5.44 -24.46 -0.91
C GLY A 584 -6.95 -24.53 -1.08
N ASN A 585 -7.50 -24.22 -2.25
CA ASN A 585 -8.92 -24.49 -2.48
C ASN A 585 -9.16 -26.01 -2.64
N ALA A 586 -10.28 -26.54 -2.16
CA ALA A 586 -10.59 -27.96 -2.37
C ALA A 586 -11.05 -28.26 -3.81
N ASP A 587 -11.73 -27.30 -4.41
CA ASP A 587 -12.19 -27.32 -5.78
C ASP A 587 -11.33 -26.34 -6.61
N ASP A 588 -11.92 -25.69 -7.61
CA ASP A 588 -11.21 -24.75 -8.48
C ASP A 588 -10.67 -23.51 -7.76
N GLY A 589 -9.53 -23.03 -8.26
CA GLY A 589 -8.90 -21.82 -7.76
C GLY A 589 -9.76 -20.58 -8.06
N ILE A 590 -9.83 -20.23 -9.34
CA ILE A 590 -10.66 -19.13 -9.84
C ILE A 590 -11.56 -19.68 -10.96
N GLU A 591 -12.85 -19.48 -10.82
CA GLU A 591 -13.84 -19.90 -11.84
C GLU A 591 -14.70 -18.73 -12.30
N PHE A 592 -14.90 -18.64 -13.62
CA PHE A 592 -15.71 -17.62 -14.28
C PHE A 592 -16.97 -18.23 -14.88
N PHE A 593 -18.13 -17.67 -14.54
CA PHE A 593 -19.39 -18.03 -15.18
C PHE A 593 -19.95 -16.84 -15.97
N GLY A 594 -19.67 -16.80 -17.28
CA GLY A 594 -20.09 -15.70 -18.14
C GLY A 594 -19.51 -14.33 -17.74
N GLY A 595 -20.01 -13.26 -18.35
CA GLY A 595 -19.53 -11.90 -18.11
C GLY A 595 -18.27 -11.49 -18.86
N THR A 596 -17.66 -10.37 -18.47
CA THR A 596 -16.61 -9.66 -19.24
C THR A 596 -15.46 -9.12 -18.38
N VAL A 597 -15.49 -9.35 -17.06
CA VAL A 597 -14.40 -8.95 -16.16
C VAL A 597 -13.07 -9.58 -16.60
N SER A 598 -11.98 -8.83 -16.40
CA SER A 598 -10.62 -9.33 -16.64
C SER A 598 -9.83 -9.29 -15.33
N VAL A 599 -8.99 -10.30 -15.11
CA VAL A 599 -8.15 -10.40 -13.91
C VAL A 599 -6.68 -10.25 -14.29
N GLN A 600 -5.96 -9.33 -13.62
CA GLN A 600 -4.52 -9.18 -13.76
C GLN A 600 -3.81 -9.67 -12.50
N ASN A 601 -2.61 -10.24 -12.66
CA ASN A 601 -1.76 -10.64 -11.53
C ASN A 601 -2.51 -11.60 -10.57
N ALA A 602 -2.87 -12.78 -11.07
CA ALA A 602 -3.56 -13.82 -10.29
C ALA A 602 -2.60 -14.96 -9.95
N PHE A 603 -2.63 -15.43 -8.70
CA PHE A 603 -1.78 -16.51 -8.24
C PHE A 603 -2.63 -17.61 -7.58
N VAL A 604 -2.78 -18.73 -8.27
CA VAL A 604 -3.49 -19.91 -7.79
C VAL A 604 -2.48 -20.97 -7.36
N SER A 605 -2.63 -21.57 -6.19
CA SER A 605 -1.73 -22.65 -5.79
C SER A 605 -2.34 -23.67 -4.86
N ALA A 606 -1.82 -24.90 -4.92
CA ALA A 606 -2.23 -26.02 -4.09
C ALA A 606 -3.77 -26.27 -4.09
N CYS A 607 -4.47 -25.97 -5.18
CA CYS A 607 -5.90 -26.31 -5.31
C CYS A 607 -6.08 -27.83 -5.50
N GLY A 608 -7.27 -28.34 -5.17
CA GLY A 608 -7.59 -29.76 -5.23
C GLY A 608 -8.06 -30.22 -6.61
N ASP A 609 -8.72 -29.33 -7.35
CA ASP A 609 -9.16 -29.55 -8.73
C ASP A 609 -8.40 -28.68 -9.74
N ASP A 610 -9.09 -27.99 -10.66
CA ASP A 610 -8.50 -27.19 -11.72
C ASP A 610 -8.07 -25.81 -11.18
N SER A 611 -7.02 -25.22 -11.76
CA SER A 611 -6.51 -23.94 -11.23
C SER A 611 -7.34 -22.73 -11.69
N TYR A 612 -7.71 -22.73 -12.96
CA TYR A 612 -8.51 -21.70 -13.60
C TYR A 612 -9.55 -22.36 -14.51
N ASP A 613 -10.82 -22.03 -14.32
CA ASP A 613 -11.92 -22.53 -15.15
C ASP A 613 -12.79 -21.36 -15.66
N TYR A 614 -13.33 -21.49 -16.86
CA TYR A 614 -14.42 -20.65 -17.31
C TYR A 614 -15.51 -21.43 -18.04
N ASP A 615 -16.75 -20.96 -17.86
CA ASP A 615 -17.94 -21.43 -18.55
C ASP A 615 -18.88 -20.24 -18.90
N GLU A 616 -20.06 -20.57 -19.43
CA GLU A 616 -21.21 -19.73 -19.71
C GLU A 616 -20.89 -18.52 -20.60
N GLY A 617 -19.90 -18.68 -21.47
CA GLY A 617 -19.55 -17.70 -22.48
C GLY A 617 -18.74 -16.53 -21.95
N TRP A 618 -17.87 -16.69 -20.94
CA TRP A 618 -17.03 -15.60 -20.41
C TRP A 618 -16.09 -14.98 -21.46
N ARG A 619 -15.87 -13.65 -21.39
CA ARG A 619 -15.18 -12.86 -22.45
C ARG A 619 -14.16 -11.84 -21.93
N GLY A 620 -13.48 -12.09 -20.81
CA GLY A 620 -12.42 -11.19 -20.34
C GLY A 620 -11.32 -10.97 -21.37
N GLN A 621 -10.93 -9.71 -21.63
CA GLN A 621 -9.98 -9.36 -22.72
C GLN A 621 -8.60 -8.88 -22.24
N LEU A 622 -8.47 -8.51 -20.96
CA LEU A 622 -7.24 -7.92 -20.41
C LEU A 622 -6.62 -8.82 -19.32
N ASN A 623 -6.70 -10.14 -19.48
CA ASN A 623 -6.12 -11.06 -18.50
C ASN A 623 -4.61 -11.16 -18.72
N SER A 624 -3.83 -10.95 -17.65
CA SER A 624 -2.37 -11.02 -17.72
C SER A 624 -1.74 -11.51 -16.42
N ASN A 625 -0.61 -12.22 -16.52
CA ASN A 625 0.19 -12.68 -15.38
C ASN A 625 -0.58 -13.63 -14.46
N TRP A 626 -1.14 -14.69 -15.03
CA TRP A 626 -1.80 -15.76 -14.27
C TRP A 626 -0.79 -16.83 -13.89
N VAL A 627 -0.70 -17.18 -12.62
CA VAL A 627 0.19 -18.24 -12.14
C VAL A 627 -0.65 -19.36 -11.54
N ALA A 628 -0.31 -20.60 -11.85
CA ALA A 628 -0.84 -21.80 -11.20
C ALA A 628 0.33 -22.67 -10.71
N VAL A 629 0.32 -23.09 -9.45
CA VAL A 629 1.30 -24.03 -8.91
C VAL A 629 0.59 -25.17 -8.19
N ALA A 630 0.59 -26.35 -8.79
CA ALA A 630 0.02 -27.55 -8.18
C ALA A 630 0.92 -28.11 -7.07
N SER A 631 0.29 -28.59 -5.99
CA SER A 631 1.01 -29.28 -4.91
C SER A 631 1.24 -30.75 -5.25
N SER A 632 2.16 -31.42 -4.55
CA SER A 632 2.51 -32.82 -4.87
C SER A 632 1.37 -33.81 -4.57
N ASP A 633 0.52 -33.51 -3.60
CA ASP A 633 -0.51 -34.40 -3.07
C ASP A 633 -1.81 -34.39 -3.90
N ASP A 634 -2.22 -33.24 -4.44
CA ASP A 634 -3.48 -33.11 -5.18
C ASP A 634 -3.46 -32.04 -6.27
N GLY A 635 -4.55 -31.92 -7.04
CA GLY A 635 -4.71 -31.00 -8.16
C GLY A 635 -4.92 -31.72 -9.50
N ASP A 636 -5.70 -31.09 -10.39
CA ASP A 636 -5.99 -31.58 -11.74
C ASP A 636 -5.24 -30.79 -12.82
N ARG A 637 -5.90 -29.93 -13.59
CA ARG A 637 -5.32 -29.20 -14.73
C ARG A 637 -4.92 -27.78 -14.35
N GLY A 638 -4.11 -27.19 -15.22
CA GLY A 638 -3.88 -25.73 -15.18
C GLY A 638 -5.15 -24.96 -15.56
N GLY A 639 -5.97 -25.53 -16.45
CA GLY A 639 -7.35 -25.11 -16.64
C GLY A 639 -8.21 -26.10 -17.42
N GLU A 640 -9.48 -26.13 -17.07
CA GLU A 640 -10.59 -26.78 -17.77
C GLU A 640 -11.50 -25.65 -18.26
N HIS A 641 -11.90 -25.70 -19.53
CA HIS A 641 -12.53 -24.54 -20.17
C HIS A 641 -13.74 -25.00 -20.97
N ASP A 642 -14.90 -24.52 -20.59
CA ASP A 642 -16.18 -24.81 -21.22
C ASP A 642 -16.77 -23.56 -21.90
N GLY A 643 -17.45 -23.78 -23.03
CA GLY A 643 -17.94 -22.68 -23.86
C GLY A 643 -19.36 -22.24 -23.52
N GLY A 644 -20.20 -23.18 -23.12
CA GLY A 644 -21.57 -22.94 -22.68
C GLY A 644 -22.32 -24.23 -22.43
N THR A 645 -23.50 -24.11 -21.81
CA THR A 645 -24.30 -25.25 -21.36
C THR A 645 -25.25 -25.79 -22.46
N ASP A 646 -26.58 -25.78 -22.28
CA ASP A 646 -27.53 -26.29 -23.29
C ASP A 646 -28.38 -25.14 -23.89
N PRO A 647 -28.26 -24.82 -25.20
CA PRO A 647 -27.33 -25.41 -26.17
C PRO A 647 -25.93 -24.77 -26.15
N GLU A 648 -24.87 -25.55 -26.37
CA GLU A 648 -23.45 -25.13 -26.49
C GLU A 648 -23.19 -24.12 -27.64
N THR A 649 -24.19 -23.91 -28.50
CA THR A 649 -24.15 -22.90 -29.58
C THR A 649 -24.73 -21.55 -29.16
N ALA A 650 -25.18 -21.42 -27.91
CA ALA A 650 -25.72 -20.19 -27.39
C ALA A 650 -24.68 -19.07 -27.46
N GLN A 651 -25.17 -17.87 -27.74
CA GLN A 651 -24.34 -16.67 -27.75
C GLN A 651 -24.50 -15.93 -26.43
N PRO A 652 -23.45 -15.28 -25.95
CA PRO A 652 -22.10 -15.18 -26.53
C PRO A 652 -21.21 -16.44 -26.37
N TYR A 653 -20.24 -16.65 -27.25
CA TYR A 653 -19.21 -17.69 -27.07
C TYR A 653 -18.15 -17.27 -26.04
N ALA A 654 -17.55 -18.24 -25.33
CA ALA A 654 -16.43 -18.01 -24.44
C ALA A 654 -15.15 -17.75 -25.25
N LEU A 655 -14.71 -16.48 -25.30
CA LEU A 655 -13.57 -16.03 -26.12
C LEU A 655 -12.64 -15.09 -25.33
N PRO A 656 -12.06 -15.54 -24.21
CA PRO A 656 -11.16 -14.71 -23.44
C PRO A 656 -9.79 -14.54 -24.10
N THR A 657 -9.07 -13.47 -23.74
CA THR A 657 -7.64 -13.31 -24.07
C THR A 657 -6.81 -13.40 -22.79
N ILE A 658 -5.81 -14.28 -22.79
CA ILE A 658 -4.93 -14.58 -21.65
C ILE A 658 -3.47 -14.46 -22.11
N ASP A 659 -2.74 -13.52 -21.50
CA ASP A 659 -1.32 -13.28 -21.77
C ASP A 659 -0.46 -13.62 -20.54
N ASN A 660 0.72 -14.18 -20.77
CA ASN A 660 1.69 -14.48 -19.72
C ASN A 660 1.13 -15.38 -18.59
N ALA A 661 0.46 -16.48 -18.95
CA ALA A 661 0.09 -17.52 -17.99
C ALA A 661 1.29 -18.44 -17.69
N ILE A 662 1.47 -18.84 -16.43
CA ILE A 662 2.53 -19.73 -15.97
C ILE A 662 1.93 -20.82 -15.11
N PHE A 663 1.66 -21.99 -15.70
CA PHE A 663 1.03 -23.10 -15.00
C PHE A 663 2.02 -24.23 -14.79
N ILE A 664 2.15 -24.68 -13.54
CA ILE A 664 3.11 -25.70 -13.11
C ILE A 664 2.36 -26.88 -12.52
N GLY A 665 2.38 -28.00 -13.24
CA GLY A 665 1.75 -29.26 -12.86
C GLY A 665 2.59 -30.11 -11.91
N ARG A 666 2.10 -31.34 -11.67
CA ARG A 666 2.61 -32.29 -10.66
C ARG A 666 3.59 -33.34 -11.21
N GLY A 667 3.96 -33.22 -12.47
CA GLY A 667 4.83 -34.13 -13.20
C GLY A 667 4.08 -35.22 -13.96
N SER A 668 4.84 -36.00 -14.74
CA SER A 668 4.32 -37.01 -15.65
C SER A 668 3.51 -38.12 -14.98
N ASP A 669 3.84 -38.45 -13.74
CA ASP A 669 3.26 -39.58 -13.02
C ASP A 669 1.84 -39.28 -12.51
N ALA A 670 1.47 -38.01 -12.39
CA ALA A 670 0.11 -37.58 -12.01
C ALA A 670 -0.91 -37.80 -13.14
N GLY A 671 -0.46 -37.88 -14.39
CA GLY A 671 -1.32 -38.16 -15.55
C GLY A 671 -2.23 -37.00 -16.00
N LYS A 672 -2.09 -35.82 -15.39
CA LYS A 672 -2.93 -34.64 -15.63
C LYS A 672 -2.51 -33.82 -16.86
N ARG A 673 -3.45 -33.01 -17.37
CA ARG A 673 -3.27 -32.15 -18.55
C ARG A 673 -2.94 -30.71 -18.16
N ALA A 674 -2.29 -29.99 -19.07
CA ALA A 674 -2.07 -28.56 -18.89
C ALA A 674 -3.38 -27.77 -19.07
N LEU A 675 -4.07 -27.98 -20.19
CA LEU A 675 -5.32 -27.30 -20.55
C LEU A 675 -6.27 -28.26 -21.27
N THR A 676 -7.57 -28.10 -21.04
CA THR A 676 -8.64 -28.81 -21.75
C THR A 676 -9.71 -27.80 -22.19
N PHE A 677 -10.20 -27.89 -23.43
CA PHE A 677 -11.30 -27.05 -23.95
C PHE A 677 -12.44 -27.93 -24.47
N ARG A 678 -13.67 -27.68 -24.02
CA ARG A 678 -14.88 -28.42 -24.43
C ARG A 678 -16.07 -27.49 -24.61
N ASP A 679 -17.21 -28.05 -25.00
CA ASP A 679 -18.50 -27.38 -24.99
C ASP A 679 -18.47 -26.06 -25.78
N ASN A 680 -17.72 -26.07 -26.89
CA ASN A 680 -17.53 -24.95 -27.82
C ASN A 680 -16.71 -23.76 -27.26
N ALA A 681 -15.86 -24.00 -26.25
CA ALA A 681 -14.91 -23.05 -25.71
C ALA A 681 -13.88 -22.58 -26.75
N GLY A 682 -13.53 -21.30 -26.69
CA GLY A 682 -12.45 -20.71 -27.47
C GLY A 682 -11.46 -19.93 -26.60
N GLY A 683 -10.87 -18.88 -27.15
CA GLY A 683 -9.95 -17.99 -26.44
C GLY A 683 -8.52 -18.00 -26.94
N HIS A 684 -7.71 -17.07 -26.44
CA HIS A 684 -6.38 -16.81 -26.96
C HIS A 684 -5.34 -16.86 -25.84
N TYR A 685 -4.44 -17.85 -25.90
CA TYR A 685 -3.28 -17.96 -25.01
C TYR A 685 -2.01 -17.47 -25.69
N MET A 686 -1.33 -16.51 -25.06
CA MET A 686 -0.11 -15.89 -25.59
C MET A 686 1.00 -15.82 -24.56
N ASN A 687 2.24 -15.94 -25.02
CA ASN A 687 3.46 -15.72 -24.20
C ASN A 687 3.48 -16.52 -22.89
N SER A 688 2.84 -17.68 -22.85
CA SER A 688 2.57 -18.46 -21.64
C SER A 688 3.49 -19.67 -21.53
N ILE A 689 3.67 -20.19 -20.31
CA ILE A 689 4.48 -21.37 -20.01
C ILE A 689 3.64 -22.38 -19.23
N PHE A 690 3.52 -23.59 -19.78
CA PHE A 690 2.90 -24.74 -19.17
C PHE A 690 3.98 -25.78 -18.91
N PHE A 691 4.28 -26.05 -17.65
CA PHE A 691 5.43 -26.84 -17.24
C PHE A 691 5.02 -27.98 -16.30
N ASN A 692 5.72 -29.11 -16.39
CA ASN A 692 5.60 -30.23 -15.46
C ASN A 692 4.20 -30.90 -15.50
N TYR A 693 3.56 -30.96 -16.66
CA TYR A 693 2.33 -31.76 -16.87
C TYR A 693 2.63 -33.09 -17.55
N ALA A 694 1.76 -34.08 -17.36
CA ALA A 694 1.89 -35.35 -18.08
C ALA A 694 1.53 -35.22 -19.56
N LYS A 695 0.53 -34.38 -19.85
CA LYS A 695 0.00 -34.10 -21.19
C LYS A 695 -0.13 -32.59 -21.37
N GLY A 696 -0.03 -32.12 -22.61
CA GLY A 696 -0.20 -30.70 -22.94
C GLY A 696 -1.67 -30.32 -23.03
N VAL A 697 -2.06 -29.75 -24.16
CA VAL A 697 -3.40 -29.21 -24.45
C VAL A 697 -4.27 -30.24 -25.17
N ASP A 698 -5.54 -30.35 -24.80
CA ASP A 698 -6.56 -30.98 -25.65
C ASP A 698 -7.78 -30.12 -25.91
N ILE A 699 -8.38 -30.31 -27.08
CA ILE A 699 -9.60 -29.64 -27.52
C ILE A 699 -10.62 -30.68 -27.99
N GLU A 700 -11.87 -30.47 -27.63
CA GLU A 700 -12.96 -31.35 -28.06
C GLU A 700 -13.20 -31.30 -29.57
N ASP A 701 -13.34 -32.48 -30.19
CA ASP A 701 -13.72 -32.72 -31.59
C ASP A 701 -14.88 -33.73 -31.64
N LEU A 702 -16.06 -33.25 -32.00
CA LEU A 702 -17.31 -34.00 -32.07
C LEU A 702 -17.62 -34.40 -33.53
N ALA A 703 -18.16 -35.60 -33.71
CA ALA A 703 -18.53 -36.09 -35.04
C ALA A 703 -19.67 -35.27 -35.72
N GLU A 704 -20.53 -34.63 -34.93
CA GLU A 704 -21.61 -33.75 -35.38
C GLU A 704 -21.83 -32.64 -34.33
N GLY A 705 -21.95 -31.38 -34.74
CA GLY A 705 -22.14 -30.25 -33.82
C GLY A 705 -21.20 -29.08 -34.13
N GLU A 706 -21.26 -28.03 -33.33
CA GLU A 706 -20.13 -27.11 -33.13
C GLU A 706 -19.44 -27.50 -31.82
N ASP A 707 -18.14 -27.34 -31.75
CA ASP A 707 -17.26 -27.77 -30.65
C ASP A 707 -16.04 -26.84 -30.55
N SER A 708 -15.15 -27.10 -29.59
CA SER A 708 -13.93 -26.31 -29.40
C SER A 708 -12.97 -26.44 -30.59
N TYR A 709 -12.96 -27.58 -31.29
CA TYR A 709 -12.23 -27.72 -32.55
C TYR A 709 -12.76 -26.79 -33.66
N SER A 710 -14.07 -26.55 -33.70
CA SER A 710 -14.69 -25.58 -34.59
C SER A 710 -14.25 -24.15 -34.26
N ARG A 711 -14.11 -23.79 -32.98
CA ARG A 711 -13.51 -22.50 -32.57
C ARG A 711 -12.08 -22.39 -33.08
N PHE A 712 -11.28 -23.44 -32.92
CA PHE A 712 -9.92 -23.50 -33.42
C PHE A 712 -9.84 -23.31 -34.94
N LEU A 713 -10.67 -24.02 -35.71
CA LEU A 713 -10.71 -23.88 -37.18
C LEU A 713 -11.15 -22.49 -37.65
N ASN A 714 -11.97 -21.79 -36.86
CA ASN A 714 -12.41 -20.42 -37.13
C ASN A 714 -11.37 -19.35 -36.73
N GLY A 715 -10.32 -19.73 -36.00
CA GLY A 715 -9.35 -18.79 -35.43
C GLY A 715 -9.82 -18.13 -34.12
N ASP A 716 -10.89 -18.65 -33.54
CA ASP A 716 -11.48 -18.20 -32.27
C ASP A 716 -10.82 -18.90 -31.06
N LEU A 717 -10.03 -19.95 -31.29
CA LEU A 717 -9.15 -20.60 -30.31
C LEU A 717 -7.71 -20.62 -30.83
N THR A 718 -6.78 -19.94 -30.15
CA THR A 718 -5.40 -19.83 -30.65
C THR A 718 -4.34 -19.89 -29.57
N PHE A 719 -3.20 -20.51 -29.90
CA PHE A 719 -1.97 -20.50 -29.11
C PHE A 719 -0.84 -19.81 -29.89
N THR A 720 -0.24 -18.76 -29.32
CA THR A 720 0.88 -18.03 -29.94
C THR A 720 2.03 -17.80 -28.96
N ASN A 721 3.26 -18.15 -29.35
CA ASN A 721 4.48 -17.94 -28.54
C ASN A 721 4.42 -18.57 -27.14
N ASN A 722 3.86 -19.77 -27.00
CA ASN A 722 3.78 -20.47 -25.72
C ASN A 722 4.84 -21.57 -25.58
N VAL A 723 5.21 -21.89 -24.35
CA VAL A 723 6.00 -23.08 -23.99
C VAL A 723 5.08 -24.13 -23.39
N VAL A 724 5.04 -25.33 -23.94
CA VAL A 724 4.34 -26.49 -23.35
C VAL A 724 5.38 -27.60 -23.12
N ASP A 725 5.95 -27.63 -21.91
CA ASP A 725 6.90 -28.63 -21.44
C ASP A 725 6.18 -29.73 -20.66
N CYS A 726 5.71 -30.74 -21.39
CA CYS A 726 4.94 -31.87 -20.87
C CYS A 726 5.55 -33.23 -21.25
N GLY A 727 5.14 -34.28 -20.53
CA GLY A 727 5.67 -35.64 -20.71
C GLY A 727 5.18 -36.41 -21.95
N SER A 728 4.14 -35.92 -22.63
CA SER A 728 3.53 -36.58 -23.81
C SER A 728 2.87 -35.58 -24.76
N ASP A 729 1.78 -35.96 -25.44
CA ASP A 729 1.12 -35.21 -26.51
C ASP A 729 0.95 -33.72 -26.17
N VAL A 730 1.48 -32.85 -27.04
CA VAL A 730 1.63 -31.41 -26.79
C VAL A 730 0.33 -30.67 -27.06
N PHE A 731 -0.30 -30.94 -28.20
CA PHE A 731 -1.57 -30.34 -28.59
C PHE A 731 -2.36 -31.31 -29.49
N VAL A 732 -3.52 -31.77 -29.01
CA VAL A 732 -4.31 -32.80 -29.69
C VAL A 732 -5.82 -32.51 -29.65
N THR A 733 -6.58 -33.13 -30.54
CA THR A 733 -8.05 -33.21 -30.37
C THR A 733 -8.44 -34.39 -29.46
N SER A 734 -9.68 -34.40 -28.96
CA SER A 734 -10.23 -35.53 -28.17
C SER A 734 -10.26 -36.86 -28.95
N GLU A 735 -10.35 -36.80 -30.29
CA GLU A 735 -10.25 -37.96 -31.20
C GLU A 735 -8.79 -38.35 -31.53
N GLY A 736 -7.81 -37.59 -31.01
CA GLY A 736 -6.38 -37.87 -31.12
C GLY A 736 -5.73 -37.35 -32.40
N GLU A 737 -6.32 -36.36 -33.08
CA GLU A 737 -5.62 -35.62 -34.15
C GLU A 737 -4.47 -34.81 -33.55
N ASP A 738 -3.29 -34.89 -34.17
CA ASP A 738 -2.08 -34.17 -33.74
C ASP A 738 -2.03 -32.77 -34.38
N LEU A 739 -2.10 -31.72 -33.55
CA LEU A 739 -2.10 -30.32 -33.98
C LEU A 739 -0.72 -29.67 -33.83
N SER A 740 0.34 -30.46 -33.66
CA SER A 740 1.70 -29.97 -33.45
C SER A 740 2.25 -29.15 -34.64
N GLU A 741 1.78 -29.35 -35.88
CA GLU A 741 2.18 -28.53 -37.02
C GLU A 741 1.75 -27.07 -36.82
N TYR A 742 0.46 -26.84 -36.54
CA TYR A 742 -0.06 -25.52 -36.17
C TYR A 742 0.70 -24.94 -34.96
N PHE A 743 0.92 -25.76 -33.93
CA PHE A 743 1.57 -25.33 -32.70
C PHE A 743 2.96 -24.73 -32.98
N ASN A 744 3.79 -25.43 -33.75
CA ASN A 744 5.14 -24.98 -34.10
C ASN A 744 5.13 -23.78 -35.06
N GLU A 745 4.19 -23.70 -36.01
CA GLU A 745 4.11 -22.57 -36.95
C GLU A 745 3.76 -21.24 -36.27
N ASN A 746 3.07 -21.28 -35.13
CA ASN A 746 2.67 -20.10 -34.36
C ASN A 746 3.64 -19.73 -33.22
N GLY A 747 4.91 -20.15 -33.35
CA GLY A 747 5.98 -19.78 -32.41
C GLY A 747 5.93 -20.50 -31.06
N ASN A 748 5.04 -21.49 -30.90
CA ASN A 748 4.98 -22.31 -29.70
C ASN A 748 6.03 -23.44 -29.75
N THR A 749 6.33 -24.02 -28.59
CA THR A 749 7.53 -24.85 -28.42
C THR A 749 7.44 -25.71 -27.16
N THR A 750 8.20 -26.81 -27.12
CA THR A 750 8.27 -27.72 -25.98
C THR A 750 9.59 -27.61 -25.21
N SER A 751 10.25 -26.46 -25.27
CA SER A 751 11.59 -26.32 -24.68
C SER A 751 11.55 -26.24 -23.16
N SER A 752 12.37 -27.07 -22.50
CA SER A 752 12.53 -27.12 -21.04
C SER A 752 13.56 -26.12 -20.51
N ASN A 753 13.86 -25.04 -21.23
CA ASN A 753 14.93 -24.07 -20.91
C ASN A 753 14.40 -22.74 -20.34
N HIS A 754 13.17 -22.74 -19.84
CA HIS A 754 12.52 -21.62 -19.16
C HIS A 754 13.07 -21.32 -17.74
N GLY A 755 13.99 -22.14 -17.22
CA GLY A 755 14.72 -21.91 -15.97
C GLY A 755 13.99 -22.33 -14.69
N MET A 756 12.66 -22.38 -14.71
CA MET A 756 11.85 -22.83 -13.57
C MET A 756 12.15 -24.28 -13.17
N THR A 757 12.03 -24.57 -11.88
CA THR A 757 12.18 -25.94 -11.35
C THR A 757 11.05 -26.28 -10.39
N TRP A 758 10.70 -27.57 -10.32
CA TRP A 758 9.68 -28.08 -9.42
C TRP A 758 10.24 -29.24 -8.61
N SER A 759 9.87 -29.29 -7.32
CA SER A 759 10.06 -30.41 -6.42
C SER A 759 8.93 -30.45 -5.41
N GLU A 760 8.73 -31.59 -4.73
CA GLU A 760 7.71 -31.74 -3.68
C GLU A 760 7.82 -30.69 -2.56
N THR A 761 9.03 -30.16 -2.33
CA THR A 761 9.29 -29.22 -1.23
C THR A 761 9.47 -27.77 -1.66
N GLN A 762 9.69 -27.50 -2.94
CA GLN A 762 9.97 -26.16 -3.44
C GLN A 762 9.77 -26.02 -4.95
N VAL A 763 9.24 -24.88 -5.38
CA VAL A 763 9.13 -24.45 -6.77
C VAL A 763 9.92 -23.15 -6.95
N ASP A 764 10.80 -23.12 -7.96
CA ASP A 764 11.58 -21.92 -8.32
C ASP A 764 10.97 -21.31 -9.59
N MET A 765 10.51 -20.06 -9.47
CA MET A 765 9.84 -19.32 -10.56
C MET A 765 10.82 -18.64 -11.52
N ALA A 766 12.14 -18.73 -11.29
CA ALA A 766 13.17 -18.16 -12.16
C ALA A 766 12.96 -16.68 -12.55
N GLY A 767 12.37 -15.89 -11.64
CA GLY A 767 12.08 -14.47 -11.77
C GLY A 767 10.80 -14.14 -12.56
N HIS A 768 10.03 -15.13 -13.01
CA HIS A 768 8.86 -14.87 -13.85
C HIS A 768 7.62 -14.33 -13.09
N ALA A 769 7.63 -14.33 -11.76
CA ALA A 769 6.49 -13.97 -10.91
C ALA A 769 6.85 -13.05 -9.72
N ASP A 770 7.89 -12.21 -9.83
CA ASP A 770 8.37 -11.39 -8.71
C ASP A 770 7.31 -10.46 -8.10
N TRP A 771 6.33 -10.04 -8.90
CA TRP A 771 5.19 -9.23 -8.47
C TRP A 771 4.34 -9.93 -7.38
N ALA A 772 4.40 -11.26 -7.28
CA ALA A 772 3.64 -12.07 -6.34
C ALA A 772 4.39 -12.30 -5.00
N SER A 773 5.40 -11.51 -4.68
CA SER A 773 6.20 -11.66 -3.45
C SER A 773 5.39 -11.58 -2.15
N TRP A 774 4.22 -10.96 -2.19
CA TRP A 774 3.32 -10.75 -1.07
C TRP A 774 2.43 -11.97 -0.75
N THR A 775 2.35 -12.95 -1.66
CA THR A 775 1.43 -14.09 -1.54
C THR A 775 1.86 -15.07 -0.46
N LEU A 776 0.92 -15.82 0.11
CA LEU A 776 1.22 -16.89 1.06
C LEU A 776 2.09 -17.99 0.42
N ALA A 777 1.86 -18.30 -0.86
CA ALA A 777 2.66 -19.26 -1.61
C ALA A 777 4.15 -18.88 -1.61
N MET A 778 4.49 -17.61 -1.82
CA MET A 778 5.89 -17.14 -1.82
C MET A 778 6.45 -16.94 -0.41
N THR A 779 5.68 -16.34 0.49
CA THR A 779 6.14 -16.06 1.87
C THR A 779 6.29 -17.33 2.72
N SER A 780 5.57 -18.41 2.40
CA SER A 780 5.79 -19.73 3.01
C SER A 780 7.14 -20.36 2.64
N GLY A 781 7.79 -19.85 1.58
CA GLY A 781 9.04 -20.39 1.01
C GLY A 781 8.86 -21.65 0.17
N TRP A 782 7.62 -22.13 -0.02
CA TRP A 782 7.31 -23.22 -0.94
C TRP A 782 7.51 -22.80 -2.39
N VAL A 783 7.02 -21.62 -2.77
CA VAL A 783 7.37 -20.98 -4.04
C VAL A 783 8.44 -19.93 -3.76
N ILE A 784 9.50 -19.88 -4.57
CA ILE A 784 10.52 -18.84 -4.49
C ILE A 784 10.62 -18.09 -5.80
N GLN A 785 10.96 -16.81 -5.72
CA GLN A 785 11.14 -15.95 -6.90
C GLN A 785 12.19 -16.51 -7.86
N GLY A 786 13.35 -16.94 -7.35
CA GLY A 786 14.52 -17.27 -8.18
C GLY A 786 15.33 -16.03 -8.53
N GLU A 787 16.37 -16.19 -9.35
CA GLU A 787 17.21 -15.06 -9.82
C GLU A 787 16.82 -14.68 -11.27
N LEU A 788 16.29 -13.47 -11.42
CA LEU A 788 16.05 -12.83 -12.72
C LEU A 788 17.40 -12.38 -13.31
N ILE A 789 17.64 -12.62 -14.60
CA ILE A 789 18.77 -11.98 -15.29
C ILE A 789 18.41 -10.50 -15.49
N ASP A 790 18.83 -9.64 -14.57
CA ASP A 790 18.53 -8.20 -14.56
C ASP A 790 19.00 -7.49 -15.85
N ILE A 791 18.07 -6.83 -16.54
CA ILE A 791 18.34 -6.00 -17.73
C ILE A 791 18.99 -4.65 -17.38
N ASN A 792 18.95 -4.22 -16.12
CA ASN A 792 19.58 -3.00 -15.63
C ASN A 792 21.05 -3.20 -15.24
N GLU A 793 21.50 -4.46 -15.09
CA GLU A 793 22.93 -4.81 -15.08
C GLU A 793 23.58 -4.78 -16.49
N VAL A 794 22.90 -4.19 -17.50
CA VAL A 794 23.48 -3.82 -18.80
C VAL A 794 24.51 -2.70 -18.58
N THR A 795 25.69 -3.11 -18.10
CA THR A 795 26.92 -2.34 -18.21
C THR A 795 27.11 -1.94 -19.67
N LYS A 796 27.51 -0.68 -19.89
CA LYS A 796 27.84 -0.13 -21.21
C LYS A 796 28.69 -1.13 -22.01
N VAL A 797 28.06 -1.81 -22.97
CA VAL A 797 28.66 -2.94 -23.67
C VAL A 797 29.49 -2.45 -24.86
N ASN A 798 30.74 -2.88 -25.00
CA ASN A 798 31.65 -2.46 -26.09
C ASN A 798 31.43 -3.25 -27.40
N PHE A 799 30.18 -3.45 -27.82
CA PHE A 799 29.87 -3.99 -29.15
C PHE A 799 28.56 -3.45 -29.73
N ASP A 800 28.53 -3.28 -31.04
CA ASP A 800 27.38 -2.86 -31.85
C ASP A 800 26.73 -4.04 -32.55
N ILE A 801 25.44 -3.90 -32.87
CA ILE A 801 24.66 -4.89 -33.62
C ILE A 801 24.03 -4.20 -34.83
N TYR A 802 24.21 -4.75 -36.02
CA TYR A 802 23.56 -4.23 -37.22
C TYR A 802 23.32 -5.31 -38.29
N PRO A 803 22.15 -5.35 -38.95
CA PRO A 803 20.96 -4.53 -38.66
C PRO A 803 20.21 -5.02 -37.41
N ASN A 804 19.62 -4.09 -36.66
CA ASN A 804 18.64 -4.36 -35.60
C ASN A 804 17.60 -3.22 -35.65
N PRO A 805 16.35 -3.46 -36.11
CA PRO A 805 15.75 -4.75 -36.39
C PRO A 805 16.43 -5.53 -37.52
N ILE A 806 16.55 -6.84 -37.34
CA ILE A 806 17.08 -7.80 -38.30
C ILE A 806 16.02 -7.97 -39.40
N VAL A 807 16.41 -7.78 -40.66
CA VAL A 807 15.51 -7.85 -41.83
C VAL A 807 15.78 -9.07 -42.71
N ASP A 808 17.02 -9.55 -42.72
CA ASP A 808 17.43 -10.80 -43.37
C ASP A 808 17.54 -11.93 -42.31
N ASP A 809 18.09 -13.09 -42.65
CA ASP A 809 18.33 -14.20 -41.70
C ASP A 809 19.67 -14.05 -40.94
N TYR A 810 20.34 -12.89 -41.04
CA TYR A 810 21.62 -12.64 -40.41
C TYR A 810 21.78 -11.22 -39.86
N PHE A 811 22.67 -11.08 -38.87
CA PHE A 811 23.11 -9.80 -38.33
C PHE A 811 24.60 -9.85 -37.95
N ASN A 812 25.21 -8.67 -37.80
CA ASN A 812 26.61 -8.55 -37.39
C ASN A 812 26.72 -8.10 -35.94
N ILE A 813 27.67 -8.68 -35.22
CA ILE A 813 28.16 -8.23 -33.91
C ILE A 813 29.54 -7.60 -34.15
N SER A 814 29.68 -6.30 -33.87
CA SER A 814 30.92 -5.54 -34.09
C SER A 814 31.50 -5.04 -32.77
N PHE A 815 32.71 -5.48 -32.42
CA PHE A 815 33.42 -5.06 -31.21
C PHE A 815 34.37 -3.90 -31.51
N ASP A 816 34.66 -3.05 -30.52
CA ASP A 816 35.65 -1.97 -30.66
C ASP A 816 37.07 -2.49 -30.95
N LYS A 817 37.41 -3.66 -30.39
CA LYS A 817 38.68 -4.38 -30.54
C LYS A 817 38.42 -5.86 -30.79
N SER A 818 39.37 -6.53 -31.45
CA SER A 818 39.32 -7.99 -31.63
C SER A 818 39.23 -8.70 -30.28
N THR A 819 38.31 -9.64 -30.15
CA THR A 819 38.09 -10.41 -28.93
C THR A 819 37.66 -11.84 -29.27
N SER A 820 37.62 -12.71 -28.27
CA SER A 820 37.10 -14.09 -28.41
C SER A 820 36.15 -14.40 -27.27
N GLY A 821 35.17 -15.25 -27.53
CA GLY A 821 34.16 -15.58 -26.54
C GLY A 821 33.13 -16.57 -27.05
N VAL A 822 32.00 -16.62 -26.36
CA VAL A 822 30.81 -17.38 -26.76
C VAL A 822 29.65 -16.41 -26.87
N TYR A 823 28.86 -16.50 -27.93
CA TYR A 823 27.55 -15.88 -27.95
C TYR A 823 26.45 -16.92 -27.68
N LYS A 824 25.34 -16.44 -27.12
CA LYS A 824 24.09 -17.17 -26.95
C LYS A 824 22.93 -16.27 -27.33
N ILE A 825 21.91 -16.80 -27.97
CA ILE A 825 20.72 -16.03 -28.37
C ILE A 825 19.53 -16.70 -27.76
N PHE A 826 18.71 -15.95 -27.05
CA PHE A 826 17.47 -16.41 -26.44
C PHE A 826 16.27 -15.75 -27.12
N ASN A 827 15.09 -16.36 -27.13
CA ASN A 827 13.86 -15.64 -27.49
C ASN A 827 13.24 -14.94 -26.26
N SER A 828 12.11 -14.25 -26.43
CA SER A 828 11.38 -13.57 -25.35
C SER A 828 10.98 -14.47 -24.19
N LEU A 829 10.85 -15.78 -24.43
CA LEU A 829 10.47 -16.80 -23.45
C LEU A 829 11.70 -17.39 -22.70
N GLY A 830 12.89 -16.80 -22.88
CA GLY A 830 14.13 -17.25 -22.22
C GLY A 830 14.79 -18.47 -22.87
N GLN A 831 14.35 -18.90 -24.05
CA GLN A 831 14.83 -20.14 -24.68
C GLN A 831 16.06 -19.94 -25.53
N LEU A 832 17.09 -20.78 -25.38
CA LEU A 832 18.32 -20.74 -26.19
C LEU A 832 18.07 -21.18 -27.65
N ILE A 833 18.17 -20.23 -28.58
CA ILE A 833 18.01 -20.37 -30.03
C ILE A 833 19.32 -20.74 -30.74
N SER A 834 20.42 -20.07 -30.41
CA SER A 834 21.72 -20.30 -31.05
C SER A 834 22.87 -20.02 -30.08
N SER A 835 23.97 -20.76 -30.21
CA SER A 835 25.20 -20.51 -29.47
C SER A 835 26.42 -20.96 -30.26
N ASP A 836 27.44 -20.11 -30.35
CA ASP A 836 28.73 -20.48 -30.92
C ASP A 836 29.89 -19.72 -30.27
N THR A 837 31.09 -20.27 -30.41
CA THR A 837 32.34 -19.58 -30.13
C THR A 837 32.70 -18.61 -31.24
N PHE A 838 33.38 -17.52 -30.90
CA PHE A 838 33.86 -16.56 -31.88
C PHE A 838 35.27 -16.06 -31.56
N GLU A 839 35.96 -15.60 -32.59
CA GLU A 839 37.20 -14.85 -32.50
C GLU A 839 37.24 -13.81 -33.61
N GLY A 840 37.44 -12.54 -33.26
CA GLY A 840 37.54 -11.46 -34.24
C GLY A 840 36.94 -10.15 -33.76
N LYS A 841 36.86 -9.19 -34.69
CA LYS A 841 36.25 -7.88 -34.45
C LYS A 841 34.79 -7.82 -34.92
N ASP A 842 34.47 -8.53 -36.00
CA ASP A 842 33.16 -8.54 -36.61
C ASP A 842 32.72 -10.00 -36.78
N ILE A 843 31.55 -10.36 -36.25
CA ILE A 843 30.98 -11.71 -36.28
C ILE A 843 29.67 -11.65 -37.03
N ILE A 844 29.46 -12.59 -37.96
CA ILE A 844 28.19 -12.76 -38.66
C ILE A 844 27.46 -13.91 -37.99
N VAL A 845 26.21 -13.68 -37.58
CA VAL A 845 25.31 -14.69 -37.03
C VAL A 845 24.15 -14.87 -37.99
N SER A 846 23.80 -16.11 -38.36
CA SER A 846 22.84 -16.40 -39.44
C SER A 846 21.69 -17.36 -39.09
N ASP A 847 21.35 -17.52 -37.79
CA ASP A 847 20.41 -18.55 -37.31
C ASP A 847 19.15 -17.97 -36.63
N ILE A 848 18.65 -16.81 -37.07
CA ILE A 848 17.38 -16.24 -36.58
C ILE A 848 16.39 -16.10 -37.75
N SER A 849 15.50 -17.08 -37.90
CA SER A 849 14.55 -17.17 -39.01
C SER A 849 13.13 -16.68 -38.68
N LEU A 850 12.71 -16.70 -37.41
CA LEU A 850 11.35 -16.35 -37.00
C LEU A 850 11.27 -14.86 -36.59
N SER A 851 10.15 -14.21 -36.91
CA SER A 851 9.88 -12.85 -36.44
C SER A 851 9.64 -12.87 -34.93
N GLY A 852 10.21 -11.91 -34.20
CA GLY A 852 10.07 -11.88 -32.75
C GLY A 852 11.14 -11.07 -32.03
N LEU A 853 11.04 -11.09 -30.70
CA LEU A 853 11.98 -10.47 -29.78
C LEU A 853 12.98 -11.52 -29.30
N TYR A 854 14.26 -11.17 -29.31
CA TYR A 854 15.36 -12.06 -28.92
C TYR A 854 16.35 -11.33 -28.00
N TYR A 855 17.09 -12.07 -27.19
CA TYR A 855 18.16 -11.58 -26.32
C TYR A 855 19.50 -12.20 -26.72
N LEU A 856 20.45 -11.40 -27.19
CA LEU A 856 21.83 -11.83 -27.44
C LEU A 856 22.65 -11.67 -26.16
N GLN A 857 23.22 -12.75 -25.64
CA GLN A 857 24.23 -12.75 -24.59
C GLN A 857 25.64 -13.02 -25.15
N ILE A 858 26.62 -12.21 -24.76
CA ILE A 858 28.04 -12.37 -25.10
C ILE A 858 28.85 -12.64 -23.85
N TYR A 859 29.59 -13.75 -23.84
CA TYR A 859 30.54 -14.14 -22.79
C TYR A 859 31.96 -13.94 -23.31
N SER A 860 32.59 -12.80 -22.99
CA SER A 860 34.02 -12.55 -23.21
C SER A 860 34.88 -12.92 -21.99
N GLU A 861 36.19 -12.66 -22.03
CA GLU A 861 37.21 -13.10 -21.05
C GLU A 861 36.87 -12.88 -19.55
N ASP A 862 35.94 -11.99 -19.22
CA ASP A 862 35.56 -11.60 -17.85
C ASP A 862 34.47 -12.50 -17.21
N SER A 863 34.02 -13.56 -17.89
CA SER A 863 33.03 -14.55 -17.42
C SER A 863 31.62 -14.03 -17.07
N LYS A 864 31.37 -12.71 -17.12
CA LYS A 864 30.04 -12.11 -17.02
C LYS A 864 29.40 -11.96 -18.42
N PRO A 865 28.15 -12.39 -18.63
CA PRO A 865 27.45 -12.18 -19.90
C PRO A 865 27.07 -10.71 -20.09
N HIS A 866 27.16 -10.22 -21.32
CA HIS A 866 26.58 -8.95 -21.72
C HIS A 866 25.38 -9.18 -22.64
N THR A 867 24.23 -8.58 -22.30
CA THR A 867 22.95 -8.82 -22.99
C THR A 867 22.54 -7.64 -23.88
N LYS A 868 22.01 -7.92 -25.08
CA LYS A 868 21.36 -6.95 -25.97
C LYS A 868 20.06 -7.48 -26.56
N LEU A 869 19.06 -6.60 -26.66
CA LEU A 869 17.80 -6.89 -27.34
C LEU A 869 17.99 -6.93 -28.86
N LEU A 870 17.41 -7.93 -29.49
CA LEU A 870 17.33 -8.14 -30.94
C LEU A 870 15.85 -8.18 -31.33
N VAL A 871 15.50 -7.49 -32.41
CA VAL A 871 14.16 -7.56 -33.00
C VAL A 871 14.30 -8.16 -34.39
N LYS A 872 13.69 -9.31 -34.67
CA LYS A 872 13.59 -9.87 -36.03
C LYS A 872 12.23 -9.49 -36.60
N LYS A 873 12.27 -8.79 -37.73
CA LYS A 873 11.09 -8.43 -38.53
C LYS A 873 10.87 -9.39 -39.68
#